data_AF-A0A139NT81-F1
#
_entry.id   AF-A0A139NT81-F1
#
_cell.length_a   1.000
_cell.length_b   1.000
_cell.length_c   1.000
_cell.angle_alpha   90.00
_cell.angle_beta   90.00
_cell.angle_gamma   90.00
#
_symmetry.space_group_name_H-M   'P 1'
#
loop_
_entity.id
_entity.type
_entity.pdbx_description
1 polymer ?
#
loop_
_entity_poly.entity_id
_entity_poly.type
_entity_poly.pdbx_seq_one_letter_code
_entity_poly.pdbx_strand_id
1 'polypeptide(L)'
;MIDKETISEIKNSVNIVDVIGETVALTKAGRNFLGLCPFHGEKTPSFNVVEDKQFYHCFGCGKSGDVFKFIEDYRGVSFMDAVQVIAERAGIPLAAESAGSDRPRQQHPHQALYDIHTEAAKFYHAVLMTTKMGEQARDYLYQRGLTDEVLKHFQIGLAPSEGNYLHQSMAGKFDENTIMNSGLFNLAENNLVYDAFQNRIMFPLTNDSGQVVAFSGRIWQEKPADGHTAKYKNSRATAIFNKSYELYHLDRAKPVIKKSHEVYLMEGFMDVIAAYRAGIENAVASMGTALTPEHVQHLSKYSKKIILSYDGDKAGQAATAKALDELRDLSVEIVRFPDNLDPDEFLAKHSPEDLQHLLTKTRISNVEFLLHYLKPDNIENLQAQIDFLEKMAPIIAKTKSITAQQSYIYMLTDLLSYFEFQQVEQAVNNSRLDGRRERQEEQGYQSYQQAPAVVEQPLSKQLSPLIRAENHLLYRMVHSPLILNQYRLREDFAFATEELQTLYTILLSNGEVTPQDLSQLPDSVQHAWYYMLEANLPEESSDEELREVEETREKELLRKDNQLISKKLREHYHNGNTDAALLDLQQIIEQKEEWSRNGYKTKEVTTLDVQVAEFIRNHKQTGTATDDEINDQLVIPFTLDADGIEDLLQRIQDAGISITDKEGNPSARVLNNEEEEAELSDEELLGSNSAKVNDPVRMYLKEIGVVPLLTNEEEQELAILVEQGDLEAKQRLAEANLRLVVSIAKRYVGRGMQFLDLIQEGNMGLMKAVDKFDYTKGFKFSTYATWWIRQAITRAIADQARTIRIPVHMVETINKLVREQRNLLQELGQDPTPEQIAERMDMTPDKVREILKIAQEPVSLETPIGEEDDSHLGDFIEDEVIENPVDYTTRVVLREQLDEVLDTLTDREENVLRLRFGLDDGKMRTLEDVGKVFNVTRERIRQIEAKALRKLRHPSRSKPLRDFIED
;
A
#
# COMPACT_ATOMS: atom_id res chain seq x y z
N MET A 1 11.92 24.03 -2.15
CA MET A 1 11.73 24.06 -0.68
C MET A 1 12.75 25.01 -0.11
N ILE A 2 12.37 25.82 0.89
CA ILE A 2 13.31 26.69 1.61
C ILE A 2 13.97 25.83 2.70
N ASP A 3 15.29 25.94 2.86
CA ASP A 3 16.04 25.18 3.87
C ASP A 3 15.58 25.52 5.29
N LYS A 4 15.59 24.53 6.18
CA LYS A 4 15.19 24.72 7.59
C LYS A 4 16.07 25.73 8.32
N GLU A 5 17.31 25.91 7.85
CA GLU A 5 18.25 26.89 8.37
C GLU A 5 17.83 28.33 8.04
N THR A 6 17.41 28.61 6.79
CA THR A 6 16.95 29.95 6.39
C THR A 6 15.66 30.35 7.09
N ILE A 7 14.74 29.40 7.33
CA ILE A 7 13.52 29.66 8.13
C ILE A 7 13.88 30.01 9.59
N SER A 8 14.89 29.34 10.16
CA SER A 8 15.36 29.62 11.52
C SER A 8 16.06 30.97 11.61
N GLU A 9 16.82 31.36 10.58
CA GLU A 9 17.45 32.67 10.46
C GLU A 9 16.42 33.80 10.35
N ILE A 10 15.37 33.62 9.54
CA ILE A 10 14.25 34.55 9.43
C ILE A 10 13.49 34.68 10.75
N LYS A 11 13.31 33.58 11.49
CA LYS A 11 12.66 33.61 12.80
C LYS A 11 13.46 34.40 13.84
N ASN A 12 14.79 34.28 13.82
CA ASN A 12 15.66 34.91 14.80
C ASN A 12 15.96 36.38 14.49
N SER A 13 15.75 36.83 13.25
CA SER A 13 16.01 38.21 12.82
C SER A 13 14.88 39.19 13.15
N VAL A 14 13.69 38.70 13.52
CA VAL A 14 12.51 39.55 13.78
C VAL A 14 12.01 39.37 15.21
N ASN A 15 11.72 40.47 15.90
CA ASN A 15 11.12 40.44 17.23
C ASN A 15 9.58 40.37 17.14
N ILE A 16 8.99 39.34 17.76
CA ILE A 16 7.56 39.09 17.78
C ILE A 16 6.74 40.24 18.37
N VAL A 17 7.30 40.98 19.34
CA VAL A 17 6.61 42.11 19.99
C VAL A 17 6.37 43.24 18.97
N ASP A 18 7.34 43.48 18.08
CA ASP A 18 7.24 44.53 17.05
C ASP A 18 6.30 44.13 15.92
N VAL A 19 6.20 42.84 15.60
CA VAL A 19 5.27 42.33 14.59
C VAL A 19 3.83 42.39 15.08
N ILE A 20 3.59 41.93 16.31
CA ILE A 20 2.25 41.94 16.90
C ILE A 20 1.82 43.36 17.26
N GLY A 21 2.75 44.18 17.76
CA GLY A 21 2.51 45.56 18.20
C GLY A 21 1.96 46.51 17.12
N GLU A 22 2.18 46.20 15.84
CA GLU A 22 1.58 46.93 14.71
C GLU A 22 0.08 46.67 14.55
N THR A 23 -0.36 45.48 14.93
CA THR A 23 -1.75 45.03 14.78
C THR A 23 -2.56 45.22 16.05
N VAL A 24 -1.92 45.10 17.21
CA VAL A 24 -2.55 45.15 18.52
C VAL A 24 -1.77 46.10 19.43
N ALA A 25 -2.48 47.01 20.09
CA ALA A 25 -1.89 47.87 21.10
C ALA A 25 -1.42 47.03 22.31
N LEU A 26 -0.11 46.82 22.42
CA LEU A 26 0.52 46.09 23.52
C LEU A 26 0.97 47.06 24.62
N THR A 27 0.67 46.71 25.86
CA THR A 27 1.13 47.43 27.06
C THR A 27 2.10 46.57 27.85
N LYS A 28 3.23 47.15 28.27
CA LYS A 28 4.26 46.41 29.00
C LYS A 28 3.80 46.14 30.44
N ALA A 29 3.76 44.87 30.82
CA ALA A 29 3.36 44.40 32.15
C ALA A 29 4.43 43.45 32.71
N GLY A 30 5.43 44.02 33.39
CA GLY A 30 6.58 43.27 33.88
C GLY A 30 7.51 42.84 32.75
N ARG A 31 7.74 41.52 32.62
CA ARG A 31 8.56 40.92 31.55
C ARG A 31 7.78 40.60 30.28
N ASN A 32 6.45 40.68 30.31
CA ASN A 32 5.61 40.35 29.18
C ASN A 32 4.85 41.60 28.67
N PHE A 33 4.26 41.47 27.49
CA PHE A 33 3.41 42.47 26.88
C PHE A 33 1.96 41.96 26.83
N LEU A 34 1.02 42.78 27.29
CA LEU A 34 -0.41 42.46 27.33
C LEU A 34 -1.21 43.35 26.37
N GLY A 35 -2.10 42.74 25.60
CA GLY A 35 -3.02 43.41 24.69
C GLY A 35 -4.40 42.76 24.65
N LEU A 36 -5.30 43.38 23.90
CA LEU A 36 -6.58 42.78 23.55
C LEU A 36 -6.36 41.73 22.46
N CYS A 37 -6.98 40.56 22.58
CA CYS A 37 -6.82 39.53 21.56
C CYS A 37 -7.41 39.95 20.21
N PRO A 38 -6.68 39.80 19.09
CA PRO A 38 -7.20 40.08 17.75
C PRO A 38 -8.10 38.95 17.21
N PHE A 39 -8.06 37.77 17.83
CA PHE A 39 -8.73 36.57 17.34
C PHE A 39 -10.14 36.35 17.92
N HIS A 40 -10.47 37.01 19.04
CA HIS A 40 -11.80 36.95 19.65
C HIS A 40 -12.11 38.26 20.38
N GLY A 41 -13.39 38.64 20.37
CA GLY A 41 -13.82 39.91 20.94
C GLY A 41 -13.93 39.87 22.47
N GLU A 42 -12.87 40.27 23.17
CA GLU A 42 -12.88 40.43 24.63
C GLU A 42 -12.64 41.89 25.05
N LYS A 43 -13.20 42.27 26.21
CA LYS A 43 -13.06 43.64 26.76
C LYS A 43 -11.87 43.78 27.72
N THR A 44 -11.29 42.67 28.16
CA THR A 44 -10.15 42.61 29.08
C THR A 44 -8.92 42.08 28.36
N PRO A 45 -7.73 42.69 28.51
CA PRO A 45 -6.51 42.21 27.87
C PRO A 45 -6.13 40.81 28.36
N SER A 46 -6.28 39.78 27.51
CA SER A 46 -5.83 38.40 27.81
C SER A 46 -4.71 37.92 26.87
N PHE A 47 -4.33 38.74 25.89
CA PHE A 47 -3.31 38.41 24.90
C PHE A 47 -1.92 38.72 25.44
N ASN A 48 -1.14 37.69 25.71
CA ASN A 48 0.18 37.81 26.33
C ASN A 48 1.29 37.48 25.32
N VAL A 49 2.26 38.38 25.16
CA VAL A 49 3.42 38.20 24.29
C VAL A 49 4.69 38.22 25.15
N VAL A 50 5.51 37.18 25.01
CA VAL A 50 6.76 37.01 25.75
C VAL A 50 7.93 37.23 24.79
N GLU A 51 8.65 38.32 24.99
CA GLU A 51 9.76 38.76 24.14
C GLU A 51 10.93 37.74 24.17
N ASP A 52 11.36 37.32 25.37
CA ASP A 52 12.47 36.37 25.56
C ASP A 52 12.28 35.02 24.86
N LYS A 53 11.03 34.61 24.66
CA LYS A 53 10.66 33.31 24.06
C LYS A 53 10.17 33.42 22.63
N GLN A 54 10.07 34.63 22.08
CA GLN A 54 9.51 34.90 20.75
C GLN A 54 8.17 34.17 20.53
N PHE A 55 7.28 34.27 21.52
CA PHE A 55 6.06 33.46 21.61
C PHE A 55 4.89 34.27 22.15
N TYR A 56 3.68 34.02 21.62
CA TYR A 56 2.44 34.60 22.12
C TYR A 56 1.48 33.53 22.63
N HIS A 57 0.66 33.90 23.60
CA HIS A 57 -0.40 33.07 24.13
C HIS A 57 -1.59 33.93 24.56
N CYS A 58 -2.78 33.59 24.08
CA CYS A 58 -4.02 34.20 24.51
C CYS A 58 -4.71 33.37 25.59
N PHE A 59 -4.89 33.93 26.79
CA PHE A 59 -5.56 33.22 27.89
C PHE A 59 -7.09 33.14 27.75
N GLY A 60 -7.68 33.95 26.86
CA GLY A 60 -9.12 33.89 26.55
C GLY A 60 -9.49 32.79 25.57
N CYS A 61 -8.84 32.73 24.40
CA CYS A 61 -9.18 31.78 23.32
C CYS A 61 -8.23 30.58 23.19
N GLY A 62 -7.13 30.54 23.96
CA GLY A 62 -6.17 29.45 23.94
C GLY A 62 -5.26 29.42 22.70
N LYS A 63 -5.37 30.38 21.79
CA LYS A 63 -4.44 30.48 20.65
C LYS A 63 -3.04 30.85 21.12
N SER A 64 -2.05 30.13 20.61
CA SER A 64 -0.64 30.35 20.93
C SER A 64 0.26 29.92 19.80
N GLY A 65 1.40 30.58 19.63
CA GLY A 65 2.34 30.26 18.57
C GLY A 65 3.51 31.23 18.51
N ASP A 66 4.31 31.05 17.46
CA ASP A 66 5.40 31.96 17.11
C ASP A 66 4.93 33.04 16.12
N VAL A 67 5.88 33.84 15.64
CA VAL A 67 5.63 34.97 14.75
C VAL A 67 4.99 34.55 13.41
N PHE A 68 5.37 33.39 12.85
CA PHE A 68 4.74 32.86 11.63
C PHE A 68 3.31 32.45 11.91
N LYS A 69 3.09 31.70 13.01
CA LYS A 69 1.75 31.24 13.37
C LYS A 69 0.78 32.38 13.65
N PHE A 70 1.28 33.49 14.20
CA PHE A 70 0.50 34.70 14.38
C PHE A 70 0.01 35.27 13.04
N ILE A 71 0.89 35.37 12.03
CA ILE A 71 0.54 35.91 10.71
C ILE A 71 -0.38 34.97 9.94
N GLU A 72 -0.15 33.66 9.99
CA GLU A 72 -1.05 32.65 9.43
C GLU A 72 -2.47 32.83 9.98
N ASP A 73 -2.61 32.88 11.30
CA ASP A 73 -3.91 32.95 11.96
C ASP A 73 -4.57 34.32 11.83
N TYR A 74 -3.79 35.40 11.76
CA TYR A 74 -4.30 36.77 11.68
C TYR A 74 -4.69 37.17 10.25
N ARG A 75 -3.90 36.76 9.25
CA ARG A 75 -4.15 37.08 7.83
C ARG A 75 -4.83 35.96 7.05
N GLY A 76 -4.92 34.75 7.61
CA GLY A 76 -5.47 33.58 6.93
C GLY A 76 -4.63 33.12 5.74
N VAL A 77 -3.30 33.31 5.81
CA VAL A 77 -2.34 33.01 4.73
C VAL A 77 -1.59 31.70 5.01
N SER A 78 -1.02 31.10 3.97
CA SER A 78 -0.23 29.87 4.12
C SER A 78 1.09 30.13 4.87
N PHE A 79 1.69 29.07 5.42
CA PHE A 79 3.00 29.16 6.09
C PHE A 79 4.07 29.82 5.22
N MET A 80 4.12 29.50 3.92
CA MET A 80 5.10 30.05 2.98
C MET A 80 4.90 31.54 2.73
N ASP A 81 3.65 31.98 2.62
CA ASP A 81 3.31 33.41 2.49
C ASP A 81 3.66 34.17 3.79
N ALA A 82 3.43 33.54 4.96
CA ALA A 82 3.83 34.10 6.26
C ALA A 82 5.35 34.24 6.38
N VAL A 83 6.11 33.24 5.89
CA VAL A 83 7.58 33.28 5.82
C VAL A 83 8.06 34.39 4.91
N GLN A 84 7.43 34.59 3.75
CA GLN A 84 7.77 35.67 2.83
C GLN A 84 7.52 37.06 3.44
N VAL A 85 6.37 37.27 4.09
CA VAL A 85 6.03 38.54 4.74
C VAL A 85 7.03 38.89 5.84
N ILE A 86 7.52 37.90 6.60
CA ILE A 86 8.49 38.12 7.68
C ILE A 86 9.90 38.29 7.13
N ALA A 87 10.28 37.58 6.06
CA ALA A 87 11.58 37.74 5.43
C ALA A 87 11.75 39.10 4.73
N GLU A 88 10.71 39.59 4.04
CA GLU A 88 10.68 40.95 3.49
C GLU A 88 10.89 41.99 4.60
N ARG A 89 10.34 41.74 5.79
CA ARG A 89 10.48 42.61 6.96
C ARG A 89 11.87 42.52 7.60
N ALA A 90 12.46 41.33 7.62
CA ALA A 90 13.83 41.10 8.08
C ALA A 90 14.89 41.64 7.10
N GLY A 91 14.48 42.01 5.88
CA GLY A 91 15.41 42.36 4.80
C GLY A 91 16.26 41.18 4.34
N ILE A 92 15.85 39.94 4.66
CA ILE A 92 16.50 38.72 4.20
C ILE A 92 15.95 38.42 2.81
N PRO A 93 16.77 38.46 1.76
CA PRO A 93 16.33 38.09 0.43
C PRO A 93 16.10 36.58 0.41
N LEU A 94 14.89 36.16 0.71
CA LEU A 94 14.41 34.88 0.19
C LEU A 94 14.54 34.97 -1.32
N ALA A 95 15.06 33.92 -1.95
CA ALA A 95 14.94 33.74 -3.39
C ALA A 95 13.45 33.78 -3.73
N ALA A 96 12.96 34.99 -3.98
CA ALA A 96 11.60 35.23 -4.34
C ALA A 96 11.42 34.51 -5.67
N GLU A 97 10.54 33.52 -5.68
CA GLU A 97 9.75 33.26 -6.88
C GLU A 97 8.91 34.53 -7.12
N SER A 98 9.57 35.59 -7.60
CA SER A 98 8.91 36.72 -8.21
C SER A 98 8.21 36.17 -9.44
N ALA A 99 6.88 36.19 -9.38
CA ALA A 99 6.00 36.01 -10.52
C ALA A 99 6.56 36.74 -11.75
N GLY A 100 6.92 35.97 -12.78
CA GLY A 100 7.38 36.47 -14.06
C GLY A 100 8.23 35.47 -14.85
N SER A 101 7.56 34.55 -15.55
CA SER A 101 7.96 33.91 -16.83
C SER A 101 9.32 33.18 -16.96
N ASP A 102 9.27 32.01 -17.60
CA ASP A 102 10.37 31.22 -18.18
C ASP A 102 11.05 30.15 -17.31
N ARG A 103 10.27 29.49 -16.46
CA ARG A 103 10.28 28.02 -16.47
C ARG A 103 8.88 27.58 -16.87
N PRO A 104 8.70 26.69 -17.86
CA PRO A 104 7.40 26.10 -18.06
C PRO A 104 7.13 25.26 -16.80
N ARG A 105 6.36 25.82 -15.86
CA ARG A 105 5.36 25.01 -15.18
C ARG A 105 4.70 24.25 -16.32
N GLN A 106 4.72 22.93 -16.30
CA GLN A 106 3.77 22.18 -17.10
C GLN A 106 2.40 22.73 -16.70
N GLN A 107 1.92 23.74 -17.44
CA GLN A 107 0.56 24.21 -17.33
C GLN A 107 -0.23 22.95 -17.59
N HIS A 108 -1.06 22.55 -16.62
CA HIS A 108 -2.01 21.48 -16.84
C HIS A 108 -2.60 21.71 -18.24
N PRO A 109 -2.67 20.71 -19.12
CA PRO A 109 -3.09 20.88 -20.52
C PRO A 109 -4.42 21.65 -20.70
N HIS A 110 -5.19 21.77 -19.62
CA HIS A 110 -6.50 22.40 -19.53
C HIS A 110 -6.56 23.59 -18.55
N GLN A 111 -5.43 24.22 -18.19
CA GLN A 111 -5.39 25.37 -17.26
C GLN A 111 -6.33 26.50 -17.68
N ALA A 112 -6.35 26.84 -18.97
CA ALA A 112 -7.25 27.85 -19.52
C ALA A 112 -8.74 27.51 -19.31
N LEU A 113 -9.10 26.22 -19.31
CA LEU A 113 -10.46 25.76 -19.01
C LEU A 113 -10.81 25.92 -17.53
N TYR A 114 -9.88 25.70 -16.60
CA TYR A 114 -10.12 25.97 -15.18
C TYR A 114 -10.26 27.47 -14.88
N ASP A 115 -9.46 28.30 -15.55
CA ASP A 115 -9.46 29.75 -15.36
C ASP A 115 -10.78 30.37 -15.83
N ILE A 116 -11.30 29.97 -17.01
CA ILE A 116 -12.59 30.46 -17.51
C ILE A 116 -13.77 30.05 -16.61
N HIS A 117 -13.73 28.84 -16.04
CA HIS A 117 -14.76 28.38 -15.10
C HIS A 117 -14.71 29.13 -13.77
N THR A 118 -13.50 29.42 -13.27
CA THR A 118 -13.30 30.21 -12.06
C THR A 118 -13.81 31.64 -12.25
N GLU A 119 -13.51 32.28 -13.39
CA GLU A 119 -14.03 33.60 -13.71
C GLU A 119 -15.55 33.58 -13.91
N ALA A 120 -16.11 32.54 -14.53
CA ALA A 120 -17.56 32.38 -14.66
C ALA A 120 -18.26 32.23 -13.30
N ALA A 121 -17.67 31.49 -12.35
CA ALA A 121 -18.22 31.34 -11.00
C ALA A 121 -18.27 32.69 -10.27
N LYS A 122 -17.18 33.47 -10.32
CA LYS A 122 -17.13 34.83 -9.77
C LYS A 122 -18.17 35.73 -10.42
N PHE A 123 -18.29 35.66 -11.75
CA PHE A 123 -19.28 36.43 -12.50
C PHE A 123 -20.70 36.12 -12.03
N TYR A 124 -21.11 34.84 -12.02
CA TYR A 124 -22.46 34.45 -11.60
C TYR A 124 -22.76 34.81 -10.14
N HIS A 125 -21.78 34.63 -9.25
CA HIS A 125 -21.93 35.01 -7.84
C HIS A 125 -22.06 36.53 -7.68
N ALA A 126 -21.25 37.32 -8.40
CA ALA A 126 -21.35 38.77 -8.40
C ALA A 126 -22.71 39.25 -8.93
N VAL A 127 -23.24 38.63 -9.98
CA VAL A 127 -24.57 38.94 -10.51
C VAL A 127 -25.65 38.74 -9.46
N LEU A 128 -25.62 37.62 -8.72
CA LEU A 128 -26.58 37.34 -7.65
C LEU A 128 -26.50 38.37 -6.52
N MET A 129 -25.30 38.81 -6.15
CA MET A 129 -25.10 39.66 -4.97
C MET A 129 -25.27 41.16 -5.23
N THR A 130 -25.01 41.63 -6.45
CA THR A 130 -24.89 43.07 -6.75
C THR A 130 -25.99 43.66 -7.64
N THR A 131 -26.73 42.82 -8.37
CA THR A 131 -27.72 43.29 -9.35
C THR A 131 -29.15 43.30 -8.78
N LYS A 132 -30.03 44.14 -9.35
CA LYS A 132 -31.47 44.17 -9.00
C LYS A 132 -32.20 42.87 -9.33
N MET A 133 -31.78 42.16 -10.38
CA MET A 133 -32.29 40.82 -10.70
C MET A 133 -31.80 39.79 -9.67
N GLY A 134 -30.55 39.93 -9.23
CA GLY A 134 -29.98 39.18 -8.12
C GLY A 134 -30.77 39.34 -6.82
N GLU A 135 -31.26 40.54 -6.51
CA GLU A 135 -32.14 40.78 -5.36
C GLU A 135 -33.39 39.89 -5.37
N GLN A 136 -34.12 39.83 -6.50
CA GLN A 136 -35.30 38.96 -6.65
C GLN A 136 -34.95 37.48 -6.54
N ALA A 137 -33.82 37.07 -7.12
CA ALA A 137 -33.35 35.69 -7.03
C ALA A 137 -32.93 35.33 -5.59
N ARG A 138 -32.31 36.25 -4.85
CA ARG A 138 -31.99 36.09 -3.43
C ARG A 138 -33.24 35.99 -2.58
N ASP A 139 -34.27 36.80 -2.83
CA ASP A 139 -35.56 36.67 -2.12
C ASP A 139 -36.16 35.28 -2.29
N TYR A 140 -36.09 34.71 -3.49
CA TYR A 140 -36.48 33.33 -3.75
C TYR A 140 -35.64 32.30 -2.98
N LEU A 141 -34.32 32.51 -2.85
CA LEU A 141 -33.43 31.63 -2.08
C LEU A 141 -33.60 31.80 -0.56
N TYR A 142 -33.87 33.01 -0.08
CA TYR A 142 -34.20 33.30 1.32
C TYR A 142 -35.52 32.66 1.73
N GLN A 143 -36.53 32.64 0.85
CA GLN A 143 -37.77 31.89 1.09
C GLN A 143 -37.53 30.38 1.24
N ARG A 144 -36.45 29.86 0.65
CA ARG A 144 -35.98 28.47 0.85
C ARG A 144 -35.02 28.30 2.05
N GLY A 145 -34.75 29.38 2.79
CA GLY A 145 -33.92 29.38 3.99
C GLY A 145 -32.41 29.39 3.74
N LEU A 146 -31.95 29.77 2.55
CA LEU A 146 -30.52 29.90 2.26
C LEU A 146 -30.04 31.30 2.66
N THR A 147 -29.25 31.41 3.73
CA THR A 147 -28.67 32.68 4.18
C THR A 147 -27.48 33.11 3.33
N ASP A 148 -27.05 34.37 3.45
CA ASP A 148 -25.87 34.89 2.73
C ASP A 148 -24.59 34.08 2.99
N GLU A 149 -24.44 33.54 4.20
CA GLU A 149 -23.32 32.67 4.55
C GLU A 149 -23.35 31.37 3.74
N VAL A 150 -24.53 30.76 3.58
CA VAL A 150 -24.71 29.54 2.77
C VAL A 150 -24.48 29.85 1.28
N LEU A 151 -25.00 30.98 0.78
CA LEU A 151 -24.79 31.41 -0.60
C LEU A 151 -23.31 31.62 -0.91
N LYS A 152 -22.57 32.25 0.02
CA LYS A 152 -21.12 32.47 -0.10
C LYS A 152 -20.34 31.18 0.04
N HIS A 153 -20.75 30.30 0.96
CA HIS A 153 -20.16 28.98 1.12
C HIS A 153 -20.23 28.25 -0.23
N PHE A 154 -21.41 27.90 -0.71
CA PHE A 154 -21.56 27.12 -1.95
C PHE A 154 -21.28 27.89 -3.25
N GLN A 155 -20.85 29.16 -3.16
CA GLN A 155 -20.61 30.05 -4.31
C GLN A 155 -21.79 30.09 -5.30
N ILE A 156 -23.02 30.11 -4.76
CA ILE A 156 -24.23 30.10 -5.57
C ILE A 156 -24.31 31.41 -6.36
N GLY A 157 -24.65 31.30 -7.64
CA GLY A 157 -24.74 32.43 -8.56
C GLY A 157 -26.06 32.54 -9.30
N LEU A 158 -26.18 33.55 -10.15
CA LEU A 158 -27.33 33.77 -11.02
C LEU A 158 -26.85 33.96 -12.46
N ALA A 159 -27.37 33.14 -13.38
CA ALA A 159 -27.26 33.37 -14.81
C ALA A 159 -28.35 34.35 -15.26
N PRO A 160 -27.99 35.51 -15.85
CA PRO A 160 -28.96 36.47 -16.40
C PRO A 160 -29.92 35.85 -17.44
N SER A 161 -31.03 36.53 -17.70
CA SER A 161 -31.98 36.13 -18.75
C SER A 161 -31.47 36.41 -20.17
N GLU A 162 -30.56 37.38 -20.31
CA GLU A 162 -29.93 37.70 -21.58
C GLU A 162 -28.86 36.66 -21.93
N GLY A 163 -28.95 36.10 -23.13
CA GLY A 163 -28.15 34.94 -23.53
C GLY A 163 -26.73 35.23 -24.02
N ASN A 164 -26.16 36.41 -23.79
CA ASN A 164 -24.79 36.73 -24.24
C ASN A 164 -23.97 37.52 -23.21
N TYR A 165 -24.46 37.59 -21.97
CA TYR A 165 -23.89 38.46 -20.95
C TYR A 165 -22.57 37.90 -20.41
N LEU A 166 -22.51 36.59 -20.18
CA LEU A 166 -21.25 35.92 -19.83
C LEU A 166 -20.28 36.01 -21.00
N HIS A 167 -20.74 35.75 -22.23
CA HIS A 167 -19.89 35.83 -23.41
C HIS A 167 -19.27 37.22 -23.57
N GLN A 168 -20.03 38.31 -23.40
CA GLN A 168 -19.50 39.67 -23.44
C GLN A 168 -18.46 39.95 -22.35
N SER A 169 -18.65 39.41 -21.14
CA SER A 169 -17.71 39.57 -20.03
C SER A 169 -16.41 38.77 -20.21
N MET A 170 -16.45 37.71 -21.01
CA MET A 170 -15.32 36.80 -21.25
C MET A 170 -14.64 37.05 -22.61
N ALA A 171 -15.34 37.68 -23.55
CA ALA A 171 -14.84 38.02 -24.88
C ALA A 171 -13.60 38.93 -24.75
N GLY A 172 -12.47 38.43 -25.25
CA GLY A 172 -11.17 39.11 -25.21
C GLY A 172 -10.26 38.72 -24.04
N LYS A 173 -10.74 37.93 -23.06
CA LYS A 173 -9.89 37.38 -21.97
C LYS A 173 -9.37 35.97 -22.25
N PHE A 174 -10.10 35.18 -23.04
CA PHE A 174 -9.78 33.80 -23.37
C PHE A 174 -9.83 33.59 -24.89
N ASP A 175 -9.08 32.61 -25.39
CA ASP A 175 -9.07 32.22 -26.80
C ASP A 175 -10.38 31.53 -27.21
N GLU A 176 -10.71 31.60 -28.50
CA GLU A 176 -11.96 31.05 -29.05
C GLU A 176 -12.06 29.54 -28.83
N ASN A 177 -10.93 28.81 -28.85
CA ASN A 177 -10.92 27.36 -28.64
C ASN A 177 -11.28 27.00 -27.18
N THR A 178 -10.72 27.70 -26.19
CA THR A 178 -11.11 27.55 -24.77
C THR A 178 -12.58 27.90 -24.54
N ILE A 179 -13.08 28.98 -25.12
CA ILE A 179 -14.49 29.38 -25.02
C ILE A 179 -15.40 28.26 -25.56
N MET A 180 -15.10 27.75 -26.75
CA MET A 180 -15.89 26.70 -27.38
C MET A 180 -15.84 25.36 -26.62
N ASN A 181 -14.68 24.99 -26.06
CA ASN A 181 -14.51 23.72 -25.34
C ASN A 181 -14.90 23.78 -23.85
N SER A 182 -15.14 24.98 -23.29
CA SER A 182 -15.56 25.16 -21.89
C SER A 182 -16.92 24.55 -21.55
N GLY A 183 -17.82 24.41 -22.54
CA GLY A 183 -19.20 23.99 -22.28
C GLY A 183 -20.09 25.03 -21.60
N LEU A 184 -19.59 26.26 -21.40
CA LEU A 184 -20.35 27.42 -20.90
C LEU A 184 -21.11 28.16 -22.02
N PHE A 185 -20.79 27.87 -23.28
CA PHE A 185 -21.33 28.55 -24.45
C PHE A 185 -21.81 27.55 -25.50
N ASN A 186 -22.80 27.96 -26.29
CA ASN A 186 -23.33 27.24 -27.43
C ASN A 186 -23.22 28.10 -28.70
N LEU A 187 -23.10 27.44 -29.85
CA LEU A 187 -23.05 28.10 -31.16
C LEU A 187 -24.44 28.03 -31.83
N ALA A 188 -24.96 29.17 -32.30
CA ALA A 188 -26.14 29.20 -33.16
C ALA A 188 -25.74 29.04 -34.64
N GLU A 189 -26.70 28.66 -35.50
CA GLU A 189 -26.51 28.48 -36.96
C GLU A 189 -25.93 29.73 -37.68
N ASN A 190 -26.07 30.91 -37.07
CA ASN A 190 -25.58 32.18 -37.61
C ASN A 190 -24.18 32.58 -37.09
N ASN A 191 -23.38 31.65 -36.54
CA ASN A 191 -22.10 31.89 -35.86
C ASN A 191 -22.18 32.86 -34.65
N LEU A 192 -23.37 33.04 -34.08
CA LEU A 192 -23.53 33.79 -32.83
C LEU A 192 -23.32 32.85 -31.64
N VAL A 193 -22.35 33.19 -30.79
CA VAL A 193 -22.08 32.49 -29.53
C VAL A 193 -23.04 33.02 -28.46
N TYR A 194 -23.70 32.10 -27.75
CA TYR A 194 -24.63 32.43 -26.67
C TYR A 194 -24.36 31.57 -25.43
N ASP A 195 -24.71 32.10 -24.27
CA ASP A 195 -24.51 31.49 -22.96
C ASP A 195 -25.36 30.23 -22.83
N ALA A 196 -24.74 29.13 -22.37
CA ALA A 196 -25.41 27.85 -22.21
C ALA A 196 -26.48 27.87 -21.10
N PHE A 197 -26.33 28.75 -20.11
CA PHE A 197 -27.25 28.91 -19.00
C PHE A 197 -27.91 30.28 -19.04
N GLN A 198 -29.24 30.29 -18.95
CA GLN A 198 -30.04 31.51 -19.00
C GLN A 198 -31.13 31.41 -17.95
N ASN A 199 -31.35 32.51 -17.22
CA ASN A 199 -32.38 32.65 -16.19
C ASN A 199 -32.40 31.50 -15.16
N ARG A 200 -31.23 31.16 -14.62
CA ARG A 200 -31.05 30.01 -13.71
C ARG A 200 -30.17 30.36 -12.51
N ILE A 201 -30.50 29.80 -11.36
CA ILE A 201 -29.62 29.75 -10.19
C ILE A 201 -28.51 28.76 -10.50
N MET A 202 -27.27 29.22 -10.37
CA MET A 202 -26.07 28.49 -10.75
C MET A 202 -25.40 27.88 -9.53
N PHE A 203 -25.16 26.57 -9.60
CA PHE A 203 -24.41 25.78 -8.63
C PHE A 203 -23.08 25.39 -9.29
N PRO A 204 -21.93 25.90 -8.80
CA PRO A 204 -20.63 25.49 -9.32
C PRO A 204 -20.33 24.04 -8.92
N LEU A 205 -19.77 23.27 -9.86
CA LEU A 205 -19.31 21.91 -9.65
C LEU A 205 -17.79 21.93 -9.56
N THR A 206 -17.26 21.38 -8.48
CA THR A 206 -15.83 21.37 -8.15
C THR A 206 -15.25 19.98 -8.33
N ASN A 207 -14.00 19.92 -8.76
CA ASN A 207 -13.21 18.69 -8.72
C ASN A 207 -12.67 18.44 -7.31
N ASP A 208 -11.90 17.36 -7.19
CA ASP A 208 -11.27 16.92 -5.96
C ASP A 208 -10.38 17.93 -5.24
N SER A 209 -9.81 18.90 -5.96
CA SER A 209 -8.93 19.95 -5.44
C SER A 209 -9.69 21.27 -5.16
N GLY A 210 -11.00 21.30 -5.41
CA GLY A 210 -11.85 22.47 -5.19
C GLY A 210 -11.85 23.47 -6.36
N GLN A 211 -11.29 23.11 -7.52
CA GLN A 211 -11.36 23.93 -8.73
C GLN A 211 -12.71 23.76 -9.42
N VAL A 212 -13.30 24.84 -9.91
CA VAL A 212 -14.60 24.80 -10.60
C VAL A 212 -14.40 24.22 -12.00
N VAL A 213 -15.11 23.14 -12.32
CA VAL A 213 -14.99 22.41 -13.59
C VAL A 213 -16.24 22.44 -14.45
N ALA A 214 -17.39 22.72 -13.84
CA ALA A 214 -18.68 22.77 -14.52
C ALA A 214 -19.72 23.51 -13.66
N PHE A 215 -20.95 23.63 -14.18
CA PHE A 215 -22.07 24.21 -13.46
C PHE A 215 -23.35 23.39 -13.63
N SER A 216 -24.22 23.49 -12.64
CA SER A 216 -25.63 23.13 -12.76
C SER A 216 -26.52 24.34 -12.58
N GLY A 217 -27.57 24.46 -13.38
CA GLY A 217 -28.49 25.59 -13.39
C GLY A 217 -29.94 25.19 -13.12
N ARG A 218 -30.55 25.76 -12.06
CA ARG A 218 -31.97 25.55 -11.71
C ARG A 218 -32.84 26.74 -12.12
N ILE A 219 -33.98 26.49 -12.76
CA ILE A 219 -34.97 27.55 -13.04
C ILE A 219 -35.59 28.05 -11.73
N TRP A 220 -35.75 29.36 -11.59
CA TRP A 220 -36.34 30.00 -10.40
C TRP A 220 -37.60 30.86 -10.69
N GLN A 221 -37.93 31.12 -11.95
CA GLN A 221 -39.15 31.83 -12.38
C GLN A 221 -40.15 30.87 -13.06
N GLU A 222 -41.46 31.14 -12.97
CA GLU A 222 -42.51 30.31 -13.60
C GLU A 222 -42.49 30.37 -15.14
N LYS A 223 -42.83 29.24 -15.78
CA LYS A 223 -42.72 29.02 -17.24
C LYS A 223 -43.71 29.88 -18.05
N PRO A 224 -43.31 30.43 -19.21
CA PRO A 224 -44.24 30.63 -20.34
C PRO A 224 -44.69 29.27 -20.91
N ALA A 225 -45.88 29.21 -21.49
CA ALA A 225 -46.67 28.01 -21.82
C ALA A 225 -46.09 27.01 -22.86
N ASP A 226 -44.79 27.02 -23.14
CA ASP A 226 -44.14 26.06 -24.07
C ASP A 226 -43.34 25.01 -23.28
N GLY A 227 -43.93 23.82 -23.14
CA GLY A 227 -43.61 22.78 -22.16
C GLY A 227 -42.30 21.98 -22.32
N HIS A 228 -41.20 22.54 -22.84
CA HIS A 228 -39.98 21.76 -23.13
C HIS A 228 -38.72 22.11 -22.30
N THR A 229 -38.80 22.99 -21.30
CA THR A 229 -37.63 23.35 -20.46
C THR A 229 -37.50 22.51 -19.19
N ALA A 230 -36.34 21.86 -19.02
CA ALA A 230 -36.00 21.05 -17.85
C ALA A 230 -35.74 21.89 -16.57
N LYS A 231 -36.20 21.39 -15.41
CA LYS A 231 -36.07 22.04 -14.07
C LYS A 231 -34.61 22.32 -13.72
N TYR A 232 -33.73 21.35 -13.98
CA TYR A 232 -32.28 21.47 -13.88
C TYR A 232 -31.62 21.27 -15.24
N LYS A 233 -30.47 21.92 -15.43
CA LYS A 233 -29.61 21.75 -16.61
C LYS A 233 -28.17 21.66 -16.09
N ASN A 234 -27.43 20.63 -16.48
CA ASN A 234 -26.01 20.51 -16.16
C ASN A 234 -25.16 20.91 -17.37
N SER A 235 -23.91 21.28 -17.14
CA SER A 235 -22.92 21.38 -18.21
C SER A 235 -22.79 20.04 -18.95
N ARG A 236 -22.47 20.11 -20.24
CA ARG A 236 -22.08 18.94 -21.03
C ARG A 236 -20.74 18.38 -20.55
N ALA A 237 -20.44 17.13 -20.88
CA ALA A 237 -19.11 16.57 -20.63
C ALA A 237 -18.04 17.36 -21.41
N THR A 238 -16.91 17.62 -20.75
CA THR A 238 -15.76 18.34 -21.30
C THR A 238 -14.47 17.62 -20.89
N ALA A 239 -13.32 18.09 -21.37
CA ALA A 239 -12.02 17.52 -20.99
C ALA A 239 -11.72 17.61 -19.48
N ILE A 240 -12.38 18.53 -18.76
CA ILE A 240 -12.20 18.72 -17.30
C ILE A 240 -13.41 18.28 -16.47
N PHE A 241 -14.50 17.83 -17.10
CA PHE A 241 -15.73 17.47 -16.39
C PHE A 241 -16.37 16.19 -16.94
N ASN A 242 -16.50 15.19 -16.06
CA ASN A 242 -17.24 13.97 -16.30
C ASN A 242 -18.36 13.80 -15.25
N LYS A 243 -19.62 13.78 -15.73
CA LYS A 243 -20.80 13.65 -14.87
C LYS A 243 -20.88 12.30 -14.13
N SER A 244 -20.26 11.25 -14.68
CA SER A 244 -20.26 9.90 -14.06
C SER A 244 -19.18 9.73 -12.99
N TYR A 245 -18.32 10.72 -12.77
CA TYR A 245 -17.20 10.62 -11.84
C TYR A 245 -17.27 11.66 -10.72
N GLU A 246 -17.64 12.89 -11.06
CA GLU A 246 -17.63 14.01 -10.12
C GLU A 246 -18.84 13.99 -9.17
N LEU A 247 -18.60 14.32 -7.90
CA LEU A 247 -19.65 14.41 -6.88
C LEU A 247 -19.73 15.81 -6.32
N TYR A 248 -20.95 16.34 -6.21
CA TYR A 248 -21.15 17.68 -5.67
C TYR A 248 -20.72 17.73 -4.20
N HIS A 249 -20.02 18.82 -3.82
CA HIS A 249 -19.55 19.11 -2.46
C HIS A 249 -18.45 18.18 -1.90
N LEU A 250 -17.92 17.26 -2.71
CA LEU A 250 -16.92 16.30 -2.25
C LEU A 250 -15.63 16.98 -1.74
N ASP A 251 -15.13 18.02 -2.41
CA ASP A 251 -13.93 18.77 -2.01
C ASP A 251 -14.00 19.29 -0.57
N ARG A 252 -15.18 19.75 -0.16
CA ARG A 252 -15.43 20.32 1.17
C ARG A 252 -15.87 19.30 2.20
N ALA A 253 -16.52 18.23 1.77
CA ALA A 253 -16.91 17.12 2.63
C ALA A 253 -15.69 16.28 3.06
N LYS A 254 -14.66 16.17 2.21
CA LYS A 254 -13.46 15.34 2.44
C LYS A 254 -12.82 15.45 3.83
N PRO A 255 -12.53 16.64 4.38
CA PRO A 255 -11.91 16.75 5.70
C PRO A 255 -12.78 16.20 6.83
N VAL A 256 -14.11 16.29 6.68
CA VAL A 256 -15.07 15.76 7.65
C VAL A 256 -15.24 14.26 7.46
N ILE A 257 -15.34 13.78 6.22
CA ILE A 257 -15.37 12.35 5.86
C ILE A 257 -14.15 11.62 6.44
N LYS A 258 -12.95 12.19 6.30
CA LYS A 258 -11.73 11.60 6.88
C LYS A 258 -11.76 11.50 8.41
N LYS A 259 -12.52 12.36 9.09
CA LYS A 259 -12.66 12.36 10.56
C LYS A 259 -13.79 11.45 11.04
N SER A 260 -14.93 11.43 10.34
CA SER A 260 -16.12 10.65 10.72
C SER A 260 -16.12 9.23 10.16
N HIS A 261 -15.34 8.96 9.11
CA HIS A 261 -15.37 7.72 8.32
C HIS A 261 -16.77 7.36 7.80
N GLU A 262 -17.59 8.38 7.52
CA GLU A 262 -18.95 8.26 7.01
C GLU A 262 -19.17 9.28 5.90
N VAL A 263 -19.93 8.91 4.86
CA VAL A 263 -20.33 9.82 3.77
C VAL A 263 -21.84 9.74 3.59
N TYR A 264 -22.52 10.88 3.56
CA TYR A 264 -23.94 10.92 3.17
C TYR A 264 -24.04 11.13 1.66
N LEU A 265 -24.68 10.20 0.96
CA LEU A 265 -24.93 10.30 -0.47
C LEU A 265 -26.40 10.65 -0.71
N MET A 266 -26.61 11.78 -1.38
CA MET A 266 -27.91 12.40 -1.65
C MET A 266 -28.16 12.51 -3.15
N GLU A 267 -29.41 12.74 -3.56
CA GLU A 267 -29.78 12.78 -4.98
C GLU A 267 -29.52 14.17 -5.59
N GLY A 268 -29.86 15.25 -4.87
CA GLY A 268 -29.84 16.61 -5.36
C GLY A 268 -28.89 17.57 -4.61
N PHE A 269 -28.60 18.70 -5.27
CA PHE A 269 -27.79 19.78 -4.70
C PHE A 269 -28.45 20.43 -3.47
N MET A 270 -29.77 20.60 -3.53
CA MET A 270 -30.54 21.21 -2.43
C MET A 270 -30.52 20.34 -1.18
N ASP A 271 -30.48 19.02 -1.35
CA ASP A 271 -30.43 18.07 -0.25
C ASP A 271 -29.10 18.17 0.51
N VAL A 272 -27.99 18.30 -0.21
CA VAL A 272 -26.67 18.54 0.38
C VAL A 272 -26.65 19.87 1.14
N ILE A 273 -27.26 20.91 0.60
CA ILE A 273 -27.36 22.21 1.27
C ILE A 273 -28.25 22.11 2.52
N ALA A 274 -29.35 21.35 2.46
CA ALA A 274 -30.23 21.08 3.59
C ALA A 274 -29.51 20.31 4.70
N ALA A 275 -28.73 19.29 4.34
CA ALA A 275 -27.89 18.52 5.25
C ALA A 275 -26.83 19.39 5.93
N TYR A 276 -26.14 20.25 5.14
CA TYR A 276 -25.17 21.21 5.66
C TYR A 276 -25.79 22.16 6.68
N ARG A 277 -27.00 22.67 6.40
CA ARG A 277 -27.77 23.53 7.31
C ARG A 277 -28.19 22.81 8.60
N ALA A 278 -28.36 21.48 8.55
CA ALA A 278 -28.60 20.63 9.71
C ALA A 278 -27.30 20.21 10.44
N GLY A 279 -26.14 20.75 10.04
CA GLY A 279 -24.83 20.45 10.65
C GLY A 279 -24.18 19.16 10.16
N ILE A 280 -24.64 18.61 9.04
CA ILE A 280 -24.05 17.44 8.38
C ILE A 280 -23.19 17.92 7.20
N GLU A 281 -21.90 18.13 7.47
CA GLU A 281 -20.94 18.68 6.50
C GLU A 281 -20.34 17.62 5.56
N ASN A 282 -20.54 16.33 5.84
CA ASN A 282 -20.03 15.20 5.06
C ASN A 282 -21.04 14.65 4.03
N ALA A 283 -21.88 15.52 3.46
CA ALA A 283 -22.88 15.17 2.46
C ALA A 283 -22.41 15.47 1.03
N VAL A 284 -22.70 14.56 0.10
CA VAL A 284 -22.36 14.68 -1.33
C VAL A 284 -23.55 14.26 -2.18
N ALA A 285 -23.62 14.69 -3.45
CA ALA A 285 -24.72 14.30 -4.34
C ALA A 285 -24.31 13.91 -5.76
N SER A 286 -25.04 12.93 -6.31
CA SER A 286 -24.90 12.44 -7.68
C SER A 286 -25.71 13.25 -8.70
N MET A 287 -25.55 14.58 -8.69
CA MET A 287 -25.87 15.55 -9.77
C MET A 287 -27.01 15.24 -10.78
N GLY A 288 -28.14 14.67 -10.35
CA GLY A 288 -29.26 14.28 -11.22
C GLY A 288 -28.91 13.17 -12.23
N THR A 289 -28.07 12.21 -11.84
CA THR A 289 -27.86 10.91 -12.50
C THR A 289 -27.97 9.79 -11.47
N ALA A 290 -28.32 8.60 -11.93
CA ALA A 290 -28.15 7.41 -11.10
C ALA A 290 -26.67 7.25 -10.70
N LEU A 291 -26.43 6.69 -9.53
CA LEU A 291 -25.10 6.30 -9.09
C LEU A 291 -24.46 5.35 -10.12
N THR A 292 -23.18 5.54 -10.42
CA THR A 292 -22.42 4.74 -11.39
C THR A 292 -21.24 4.06 -10.69
N PRO A 293 -20.66 2.98 -11.27
CA PRO A 293 -19.50 2.30 -10.71
C PRO A 293 -18.31 3.24 -10.46
N GLU A 294 -18.08 4.22 -11.32
CA GLU A 294 -16.98 5.17 -11.19
C GLU A 294 -17.17 6.09 -9.96
N HIS A 295 -18.39 6.51 -9.67
CA HIS A 295 -18.70 7.24 -8.44
C HIS A 295 -18.43 6.39 -7.19
N VAL A 296 -18.75 5.09 -7.24
CA VAL A 296 -18.50 4.16 -6.12
C VAL A 296 -17.01 3.97 -5.90
N GLN A 297 -16.25 3.73 -6.97
CA GLN A 297 -14.79 3.63 -6.92
C GLN A 297 -14.15 4.94 -6.43
N HIS A 298 -14.73 6.09 -6.80
CA HIS A 298 -14.25 7.38 -6.34
C HIS A 298 -14.50 7.56 -4.84
N LEU A 299 -15.70 7.24 -4.35
CA LEU A 299 -16.07 7.34 -2.93
C LEU A 299 -15.33 6.34 -2.04
N SER A 300 -15.08 5.12 -2.53
CA SER A 300 -14.42 4.06 -1.75
C SER A 300 -12.99 4.42 -1.33
N LYS A 301 -12.33 5.33 -2.06
CA LYS A 301 -11.02 5.91 -1.70
C LYS A 301 -11.08 6.72 -0.39
N TYR A 302 -12.25 7.27 -0.04
CA TYR A 302 -12.42 8.17 1.10
C TYR A 302 -13.11 7.51 2.29
N SER A 303 -14.09 6.62 2.06
CA SER A 303 -14.81 5.90 3.11
C SER A 303 -15.38 4.58 2.63
N LYS A 304 -15.37 3.56 3.50
CA LYS A 304 -16.06 2.28 3.27
C LYS A 304 -17.52 2.28 3.76
N LYS A 305 -17.95 3.32 4.49
CA LYS A 305 -19.31 3.46 5.04
C LYS A 305 -20.06 4.61 4.38
N ILE A 306 -21.19 4.29 3.76
CA ILE A 306 -22.05 5.21 3.01
C ILE A 306 -23.45 5.22 3.61
N ILE A 307 -24.01 6.41 3.79
CA ILE A 307 -25.37 6.64 4.25
C ILE A 307 -26.17 7.19 3.06
N LEU A 308 -27.09 6.38 2.52
CA LEU A 308 -27.98 6.78 1.45
C LEU A 308 -29.16 7.58 2.00
N SER A 309 -29.43 8.74 1.40
CA SER A 309 -30.52 9.64 1.78
C SER A 309 -31.18 10.19 0.51
N TYR A 310 -31.85 9.31 -0.24
CA TYR A 310 -32.61 9.65 -1.45
C TYR A 310 -34.06 9.98 -1.12
N ASP A 311 -34.78 10.49 -2.13
CA ASP A 311 -36.18 10.90 -2.02
C ASP A 311 -37.07 9.74 -1.54
N GLY A 312 -38.03 10.06 -0.68
CA GLY A 312 -38.94 9.06 -0.12
C GLY A 312 -39.99 8.52 -1.11
N ASP A 313 -40.07 9.06 -2.32
CA ASP A 313 -41.06 8.68 -3.34
C ASP A 313 -40.72 7.36 -4.06
N LYS A 314 -41.58 6.92 -4.99
CA LYS A 314 -41.35 5.67 -5.73
C LYS A 314 -40.09 5.71 -6.59
N ALA A 315 -39.70 6.89 -7.09
CA ALA A 315 -38.53 7.04 -7.94
C ALA A 315 -37.24 7.00 -7.12
N GLY A 316 -37.19 7.70 -5.99
CA GLY A 316 -36.06 7.68 -5.05
C GLY A 316 -35.89 6.31 -4.38
N GLN A 317 -36.97 5.59 -4.09
CA GLN A 317 -36.87 4.19 -3.62
C GLN A 317 -36.30 3.26 -4.68
N ALA A 318 -36.70 3.40 -5.95
CA ALA A 318 -36.13 2.63 -7.06
C ALA A 318 -34.66 2.99 -7.31
N ALA A 319 -34.30 4.28 -7.19
CA ALA A 319 -32.91 4.74 -7.27
C ALA A 319 -32.06 4.19 -6.11
N THR A 320 -32.63 4.10 -4.90
CA THR A 320 -31.99 3.49 -3.73
C THR A 320 -31.71 2.02 -3.98
N ALA A 321 -32.70 1.27 -4.47
CA ALA A 321 -32.52 -0.16 -4.81
C ALA A 321 -31.42 -0.36 -5.85
N LYS A 322 -31.37 0.48 -6.90
CA LYS A 322 -30.30 0.45 -7.90
C LYS A 322 -28.94 0.81 -7.31
N ALA A 323 -28.86 1.80 -6.42
CA ALA A 323 -27.61 2.17 -5.76
C ALA A 323 -27.08 1.05 -4.86
N LEU A 324 -27.95 0.28 -4.20
CA LEU A 324 -27.54 -0.87 -3.38
C LEU A 324 -26.87 -1.98 -4.20
N ASP A 325 -27.27 -2.16 -5.46
CA ASP A 325 -26.62 -3.12 -6.36
C ASP A 325 -25.20 -2.67 -6.74
N GLU A 326 -24.96 -1.37 -6.90
CA GLU A 326 -23.63 -0.81 -7.19
C GLU A 326 -22.73 -0.75 -5.94
N LEU A 327 -23.33 -0.71 -4.73
CA LEU A 327 -22.64 -0.55 -3.46
C LEU A 327 -22.42 -1.86 -2.68
N ARG A 328 -22.46 -3.02 -3.35
CA ARG A 328 -22.41 -4.36 -2.72
C ARG A 328 -21.20 -4.59 -1.82
N ASP A 329 -20.06 -3.99 -2.16
CA ASP A 329 -18.79 -4.17 -1.44
C ASP A 329 -18.58 -3.17 -0.29
N LEU A 330 -19.52 -2.24 -0.11
CA LEU A 330 -19.44 -1.17 0.90
C LEU A 330 -20.48 -1.36 2.00
N SER A 331 -20.21 -0.78 3.18
CA SER A 331 -21.16 -0.77 4.29
C SER A 331 -22.19 0.34 4.05
N VAL A 332 -23.44 -0.05 3.78
CA VAL A 332 -24.51 0.90 3.45
C VAL A 332 -25.59 0.94 4.53
N GLU A 333 -25.89 2.15 5.00
CA GLU A 333 -27.07 2.49 5.81
C GLU A 333 -28.00 3.39 5.00
N ILE A 334 -29.30 3.33 5.24
CA ILE A 334 -30.30 4.09 4.47
C ILE A 334 -31.15 4.93 5.43
N VAL A 335 -31.43 6.18 5.06
CA VAL A 335 -32.37 7.05 5.75
C VAL A 335 -33.67 7.08 4.97
N ARG A 336 -34.79 6.80 5.65
CA ARG A 336 -36.13 6.91 5.05
C ARG A 336 -36.82 8.18 5.50
N PHE A 337 -37.29 8.98 4.54
CA PHE A 337 -38.06 10.17 4.83
C PHE A 337 -39.55 9.85 4.95
N PRO A 338 -40.25 10.41 5.96
CA PRO A 338 -41.70 10.29 6.09
C PRO A 338 -42.42 11.09 4.99
N ASP A 339 -43.67 10.70 4.69
CA ASP A 339 -44.56 11.39 3.75
C ASP A 339 -44.03 11.57 2.30
N ASN A 340 -43.06 10.73 1.89
CA ASN A 340 -42.38 10.79 0.59
C ASN A 340 -41.68 12.14 0.32
N LEU A 341 -41.23 12.82 1.37
CA LEU A 341 -40.52 14.08 1.26
C LEU A 341 -39.06 13.86 0.84
N ASP A 342 -38.45 14.88 0.24
CA ASP A 342 -37.00 14.99 0.07
C ASP A 342 -36.37 15.71 1.30
N PRO A 343 -35.04 15.67 1.47
CA PRO A 343 -34.36 16.36 2.58
C PRO A 343 -34.65 17.87 2.65
N ASP A 344 -34.76 18.56 1.51
CA ASP A 344 -35.06 20.00 1.42
C ASP A 344 -36.51 20.32 1.87
N GLU A 345 -37.50 19.56 1.39
CA GLU A 345 -38.92 19.69 1.75
C GLU A 345 -39.19 19.27 3.19
N PHE A 346 -38.46 18.28 3.70
CA PHE A 346 -38.52 17.91 5.12
C PHE A 346 -38.02 19.08 5.97
N LEU A 347 -36.87 19.67 5.62
CA LEU A 347 -36.34 20.85 6.32
C LEU A 347 -37.25 22.07 6.20
N ALA A 348 -38.02 22.21 5.12
CA ALA A 348 -38.97 23.31 4.97
C ALA A 348 -40.17 23.20 5.92
N LYS A 349 -40.53 21.98 6.32
CA LYS A 349 -41.68 21.69 7.22
C LYS A 349 -41.27 21.49 8.68
N HIS A 350 -40.00 21.17 8.95
CA HIS A 350 -39.46 20.81 10.26
C HIS A 350 -38.23 21.66 10.63
N SER A 351 -37.67 21.49 11.83
CA SER A 351 -36.47 22.24 12.23
C SER A 351 -35.18 21.60 11.70
N PRO A 352 -34.05 22.35 11.62
CA PRO A 352 -32.74 21.78 11.29
C PRO A 352 -32.31 20.65 12.24
N GLU A 353 -32.67 20.75 13.52
CA GLU A 353 -32.39 19.72 14.53
C GLU A 353 -33.21 18.44 14.28
N ASP A 354 -34.46 18.57 13.79
CA ASP A 354 -35.29 17.42 13.42
C ASP A 354 -34.68 16.65 12.25
N LEU A 355 -34.17 17.36 11.22
CA LEU A 355 -33.49 16.73 10.08
C LEU A 355 -32.18 16.06 10.52
N GLN A 356 -31.40 16.71 11.39
CA GLN A 356 -30.19 16.11 11.95
C GLN A 356 -30.48 14.83 12.74
N HIS A 357 -31.54 14.86 13.55
CA HIS A 357 -31.99 13.70 14.31
C HIS A 357 -32.41 12.56 13.37
N LEU A 358 -33.16 12.85 12.31
CA LEU A 358 -33.57 11.85 11.30
C LEU A 358 -32.34 11.21 10.63
N LEU A 359 -31.43 12.03 10.09
CA LEU A 359 -30.24 11.54 9.38
C LEU A 359 -29.30 10.69 10.26
N THR A 360 -29.30 10.90 11.57
CA THR A 360 -28.39 10.21 12.50
C THR A 360 -29.04 9.08 13.30
N LYS A 361 -30.34 9.13 13.57
CA LYS A 361 -31.01 8.18 14.49
C LYS A 361 -31.96 7.21 13.82
N THR A 362 -32.47 7.49 12.63
CA THR A 362 -33.45 6.62 11.94
C THR A 362 -32.84 5.88 10.76
N ARG A 363 -31.56 5.50 10.88
CA ARG A 363 -30.84 4.75 9.86
C ARG A 363 -31.23 3.28 9.91
N ILE A 364 -31.57 2.72 8.76
CA ILE A 364 -31.93 1.31 8.60
C ILE A 364 -30.87 0.60 7.76
N SER A 365 -30.78 -0.72 7.87
CA SER A 365 -29.87 -1.51 7.03
C SER A 365 -30.41 -1.68 5.61
N ASN A 366 -29.52 -2.05 4.68
CA ASN A 366 -29.90 -2.44 3.32
C ASN A 366 -30.92 -3.60 3.29
N VAL A 367 -30.78 -4.59 4.18
CA VAL A 367 -31.72 -5.72 4.28
C VAL A 367 -33.09 -5.26 4.77
N GLU A 368 -33.14 -4.39 5.79
CA GLU A 368 -34.39 -3.83 6.32
C GLU A 368 -35.11 -2.98 5.27
N PHE A 369 -34.38 -2.18 4.49
CA PHE A 369 -34.96 -1.45 3.36
C PHE A 369 -35.56 -2.38 2.31
N LEU A 370 -34.85 -3.43 1.91
CA LEU A 370 -35.32 -4.40 0.92
C LEU A 370 -36.55 -5.17 1.40
N LEU A 371 -36.65 -5.47 2.71
CA LEU A 371 -37.87 -6.05 3.31
C LEU A 371 -39.11 -5.17 3.10
N HIS A 372 -38.95 -3.84 3.18
CA HIS A 372 -40.05 -2.92 2.94
C HIS A 372 -40.31 -2.67 1.45
N TYR A 373 -39.25 -2.55 0.64
CA TYR A 373 -39.34 -2.21 -0.78
C TYR A 373 -39.86 -3.36 -1.64
N LEU A 374 -39.39 -4.59 -1.39
CA LEU A 374 -39.81 -5.78 -2.13
C LEU A 374 -41.11 -6.39 -1.61
N LYS A 375 -41.71 -5.79 -0.57
CA LYS A 375 -42.96 -6.26 0.03
C LYS A 375 -44.08 -6.26 -1.03
N PRO A 376 -44.71 -7.42 -1.31
CA PRO A 376 -45.79 -7.48 -2.29
C PRO A 376 -47.05 -6.78 -1.77
N ASP A 377 -47.77 -6.08 -2.66
CA ASP A 377 -49.05 -5.42 -2.34
C ASP A 377 -50.12 -6.44 -1.87
N ASN A 378 -50.09 -7.66 -2.41
CA ASN A 378 -51.00 -8.77 -2.06
C ASN A 378 -50.34 -9.80 -1.14
N ILE A 379 -49.84 -9.36 0.03
CA ILE A 379 -49.15 -10.24 0.97
C ILE A 379 -50.05 -11.35 1.53
N GLU A 380 -51.38 -11.25 1.43
CA GLU A 380 -52.30 -12.30 1.85
C GLU A 380 -52.29 -13.54 0.93
N ASN A 381 -51.72 -13.43 -0.28
CA ASN A 381 -51.60 -14.55 -1.20
C ASN A 381 -50.37 -15.40 -0.85
N LEU A 382 -50.58 -16.70 -0.63
CA LEU A 382 -49.52 -17.67 -0.32
C LEU A 382 -48.41 -17.68 -1.38
N GLN A 383 -48.75 -17.59 -2.67
CA GLN A 383 -47.72 -17.57 -3.73
C GLN A 383 -46.86 -16.32 -3.66
N ALA A 384 -47.46 -15.15 -3.36
CA ALA A 384 -46.71 -13.91 -3.22
C ALA A 384 -45.79 -13.93 -1.98
N GLN A 385 -46.20 -14.63 -0.91
CA GLN A 385 -45.35 -14.86 0.27
C GLN A 385 -44.17 -15.79 -0.05
N ILE A 386 -44.39 -16.86 -0.81
CA ILE A 386 -43.34 -17.77 -1.28
C ILE A 386 -42.33 -17.01 -2.14
N ASP A 387 -42.79 -16.29 -3.17
CA ASP A 387 -41.93 -15.52 -4.07
C ASP A 387 -41.12 -14.45 -3.32
N PHE A 388 -41.69 -13.86 -2.26
CA PHE A 388 -41.01 -12.88 -1.40
C PHE A 388 -39.95 -13.54 -0.51
N LEU A 389 -40.26 -14.70 0.08
CA LEU A 389 -39.31 -15.49 0.87
C LEU A 389 -38.12 -15.96 0.03
N GLU A 390 -38.36 -16.47 -1.17
CA GLU A 390 -37.31 -16.92 -2.10
C GLU A 390 -36.37 -15.79 -2.52
N LYS A 391 -36.88 -14.55 -2.64
CA LYS A 391 -36.05 -13.37 -2.93
C LYS A 391 -35.23 -12.90 -1.73
N MET A 392 -35.81 -12.92 -0.52
CA MET A 392 -35.17 -12.38 0.68
C MET A 392 -34.19 -13.35 1.33
N ALA A 393 -34.44 -14.66 1.27
CA ALA A 393 -33.59 -15.70 1.86
C ALA A 393 -32.09 -15.61 1.45
N PRO A 394 -31.73 -15.48 0.16
CA PRO A 394 -30.32 -15.36 -0.25
C PRO A 394 -29.69 -14.04 0.20
N ILE A 395 -30.46 -12.95 0.29
CA ILE A 395 -29.97 -11.64 0.74
C ILE A 395 -29.62 -11.69 2.24
N ILE A 396 -30.50 -12.30 3.05
CA ILE A 396 -30.26 -12.50 4.49
C ILE A 396 -29.05 -13.43 4.70
N ALA A 397 -28.94 -14.51 3.92
CA ALA A 397 -27.84 -15.48 4.01
C ALA A 397 -26.45 -14.85 3.78
N LYS A 398 -26.35 -13.82 2.94
CA LYS A 398 -25.08 -13.09 2.65
C LYS A 398 -24.62 -12.17 3.77
N THR A 399 -25.45 -11.89 4.78
CA THR A 399 -25.09 -10.98 5.89
C THR A 399 -24.03 -11.62 6.79
N LYS A 400 -22.91 -10.95 7.11
CA LYS A 400 -21.83 -11.55 7.93
C LYS A 400 -22.22 -11.85 9.38
N SER A 401 -23.05 -11.02 9.99
CA SER A 401 -23.42 -11.13 11.42
C SER A 401 -24.62 -12.06 11.63
N ILE A 402 -24.42 -13.12 12.41
CA ILE A 402 -25.46 -14.11 12.76
C ILE A 402 -26.60 -13.46 13.55
N THR A 403 -26.30 -12.56 14.49
CA THR A 403 -27.32 -11.84 15.27
C THR A 403 -28.18 -10.93 14.40
N ALA A 404 -27.56 -10.29 13.39
CA ALA A 404 -28.30 -9.48 12.43
C ALA A 404 -29.19 -10.36 11.55
N GLN A 405 -28.68 -11.50 11.07
CA GLN A 405 -29.48 -12.49 10.32
C GLN A 405 -30.72 -12.91 11.11
N GLN A 406 -30.57 -13.29 12.38
CA GLN A 406 -31.69 -13.70 13.24
C GLN A 406 -32.74 -12.58 13.37
N SER A 407 -32.29 -11.33 13.53
CA SER A 407 -33.20 -10.17 13.60
C SER A 407 -33.98 -9.97 12.29
N TYR A 408 -33.33 -10.14 11.13
CA TYR A 408 -33.98 -10.09 9.82
C TYR A 408 -34.95 -11.24 9.59
N ILE A 409 -34.62 -12.45 10.07
CA ILE A 409 -35.51 -13.61 10.01
C ILE A 409 -36.77 -13.34 10.85
N TYR A 410 -36.64 -12.77 12.06
CA TYR A 410 -37.79 -12.38 12.88
C TYR A 410 -38.68 -11.34 12.17
N MET A 411 -38.08 -10.29 11.59
CA MET A 411 -38.83 -9.28 10.83
C MET A 411 -39.53 -9.86 9.60
N LEU A 412 -38.86 -10.74 8.86
CA LEU A 412 -39.45 -11.42 7.71
C LEU A 412 -40.60 -12.35 8.12
N THR A 413 -40.46 -13.05 9.25
CA THR A 413 -41.52 -13.92 9.81
C THR A 413 -42.75 -13.11 10.22
N ASP A 414 -42.57 -11.94 10.84
CA ASP A 414 -43.68 -11.06 11.24
C ASP A 414 -44.49 -10.55 10.02
N LEU A 415 -43.83 -10.37 8.88
CA LEU A 415 -44.48 -9.99 7.62
C LEU A 415 -45.20 -11.16 6.92
N LEU A 416 -44.82 -12.40 7.20
CA LEU A 416 -45.28 -13.62 6.51
C LEU A 416 -46.27 -14.39 7.38
N SER A 417 -47.58 -14.19 7.15
CA SER A 417 -48.63 -14.81 7.99
C SER A 417 -48.73 -16.34 7.91
N TYR A 418 -48.22 -16.97 6.85
CA TYR A 418 -48.32 -18.43 6.65
C TYR A 418 -47.04 -19.20 7.04
N PHE A 419 -45.96 -18.51 7.42
CA PHE A 419 -44.67 -19.14 7.67
C PHE A 419 -44.27 -18.97 9.13
N GLU A 420 -43.84 -20.07 9.76
CA GLU A 420 -43.27 -20.04 11.09
C GLU A 420 -41.76 -19.71 11.04
N PHE A 421 -41.22 -19.17 12.14
CA PHE A 421 -39.80 -18.79 12.24
C PHE A 421 -38.84 -19.90 11.76
N GLN A 422 -39.11 -21.16 12.14
CA GLN A 422 -38.29 -22.30 11.76
C GLN A 422 -38.26 -22.54 10.24
N GLN A 423 -39.37 -22.28 9.55
CA GLN A 423 -39.47 -22.47 8.09
C GLN A 423 -38.68 -21.39 7.34
N VAL A 424 -38.75 -20.14 7.83
CA VAL A 424 -37.97 -19.01 7.29
C VAL A 424 -36.48 -19.24 7.54
N GLU A 425 -36.10 -19.70 8.73
CA GLU A 425 -34.73 -20.05 9.08
C GLU A 425 -34.17 -21.19 8.21
N GLN A 426 -34.98 -22.23 7.95
CA GLN A 426 -34.62 -23.31 7.04
C GLN A 426 -34.39 -22.82 5.61
N ALA A 427 -35.24 -21.92 5.10
CA ALA A 427 -35.06 -21.34 3.77
C ALA A 427 -33.73 -20.58 3.64
N VAL A 428 -33.40 -19.74 4.64
CA VAL A 428 -32.11 -19.01 4.69
C VAL A 428 -30.92 -19.97 4.77
N ASN A 429 -31.01 -21.03 5.57
CA ASN A 429 -29.96 -22.03 5.70
C ASN A 429 -29.77 -22.85 4.41
N ASN A 430 -30.84 -23.18 3.70
CA ASN A 430 -30.75 -23.84 2.39
C ASN A 430 -30.04 -22.93 1.38
N SER A 431 -30.38 -21.64 1.31
CA SER A 431 -29.66 -20.69 0.46
C SER A 431 -28.16 -20.57 0.81
N ARG A 432 -27.77 -20.79 2.07
CA ARG A 432 -26.35 -20.86 2.46
C ARG A 432 -25.66 -22.12 1.93
N LEU A 433 -26.35 -23.25 1.94
CA LEU A 433 -25.83 -24.51 1.41
C LEU A 433 -25.73 -24.46 -0.11
N ASP A 434 -26.74 -23.88 -0.77
CA ASP A 434 -26.75 -23.69 -2.22
C ASP A 434 -25.65 -22.72 -2.65
N GLY A 435 -25.45 -21.58 -1.97
CA GLY A 435 -24.32 -20.69 -2.26
C GLY A 435 -22.93 -21.25 -1.93
N ARG A 436 -22.84 -22.36 -1.18
CA ARG A 436 -21.60 -23.14 -1.02
C ARG A 436 -21.44 -24.18 -2.13
N ARG A 437 -22.53 -24.82 -2.54
CA ARG A 437 -22.56 -25.75 -3.68
C ARG A 437 -22.28 -25.04 -4.99
N GLU A 438 -22.89 -23.88 -5.25
CA GLU A 438 -22.60 -23.06 -6.42
C GLU A 438 -21.14 -22.62 -6.45
N ARG A 439 -20.53 -22.25 -5.31
CA ARG A 439 -19.08 -21.99 -5.25
C ARG A 439 -18.21 -23.23 -5.50
N GLN A 440 -18.61 -24.39 -4.97
CA GLN A 440 -17.95 -25.67 -5.24
C GLN A 440 -18.17 -26.15 -6.69
N GLU A 441 -19.30 -25.83 -7.30
CA GLU A 441 -19.64 -26.16 -8.69
C GLU A 441 -19.03 -25.16 -9.66
N GLU A 442 -18.87 -23.88 -9.33
CA GLU A 442 -18.11 -22.90 -10.13
C GLU A 442 -16.62 -23.22 -10.08
N GLN A 443 -16.06 -23.54 -8.91
CA GLN A 443 -14.69 -24.06 -8.76
C GLN A 443 -14.52 -25.46 -9.40
N GLY A 444 -15.58 -26.28 -9.39
CA GLY A 444 -15.61 -27.60 -10.03
C GLY A 444 -15.77 -27.55 -11.55
N TYR A 445 -16.56 -26.63 -12.11
CA TYR A 445 -16.72 -26.49 -13.56
C TYR A 445 -15.51 -25.80 -14.21
N GLN A 446 -14.79 -24.96 -13.47
CA GLN A 446 -13.47 -24.48 -13.91
C GLN A 446 -12.41 -25.61 -13.93
N SER A 447 -12.53 -26.64 -13.09
CA SER A 447 -11.57 -27.75 -13.05
C SER A 447 -11.81 -28.86 -14.09
N TYR A 448 -13.01 -28.93 -14.70
CA TYR A 448 -13.34 -30.00 -15.67
C TYR A 448 -13.38 -29.59 -17.16
N GLN A 449 -13.35 -28.29 -17.50
CA GLN A 449 -13.18 -27.83 -18.89
C GLN A 449 -11.77 -27.40 -19.27
N GLN A 450 -10.86 -27.32 -18.30
CA GLN A 450 -9.43 -27.27 -18.58
C GLN A 450 -8.84 -28.62 -18.19
N ALA A 451 -8.70 -29.53 -19.15
CA ALA A 451 -7.50 -30.36 -19.12
C ALA A 451 -6.33 -29.39 -18.89
N PRO A 452 -5.38 -29.66 -17.98
CA PRO A 452 -4.31 -28.73 -17.74
C PRO A 452 -3.55 -28.59 -19.06
N ALA A 453 -3.83 -27.51 -19.80
CA ALA A 453 -2.74 -26.80 -20.41
C ALA A 453 -1.84 -26.54 -19.23
N VAL A 454 -0.71 -27.25 -19.18
CA VAL A 454 0.41 -26.84 -18.35
C VAL A 454 0.77 -25.47 -18.90
N VAL A 455 0.07 -24.45 -18.42
CA VAL A 455 0.63 -23.11 -18.36
C VAL A 455 1.66 -23.29 -17.26
N GLU A 456 2.87 -23.64 -17.69
CA GLU A 456 4.03 -23.33 -16.86
C GLU A 456 3.85 -21.86 -16.54
N GLN A 457 3.47 -21.54 -15.31
CA GLN A 457 3.60 -20.17 -14.85
C GLN A 457 5.02 -19.78 -15.22
N PRO A 458 5.22 -18.70 -15.99
CA PRO A 458 6.56 -18.22 -16.21
C PRO A 458 7.17 -18.02 -14.82
N LEU A 459 8.10 -18.91 -14.44
CA LEU A 459 9.05 -18.64 -13.37
C LEU A 459 9.50 -17.21 -13.63
N SER A 460 9.22 -16.29 -12.70
CA SER A 460 9.53 -14.88 -12.84
C SER A 460 11.03 -14.75 -13.09
N LYS A 461 11.43 -14.85 -14.36
CA LYS A 461 12.82 -14.73 -14.77
C LYS A 461 13.14 -13.28 -14.53
N GLN A 462 14.22 -13.02 -13.80
CA GLN A 462 14.76 -11.66 -13.75
C GLN A 462 15.09 -11.25 -15.19
N LEU A 463 14.21 -10.43 -15.79
CA LEU A 463 14.38 -9.95 -17.15
C LEU A 463 15.66 -9.11 -17.22
N SER A 464 16.45 -9.30 -18.26
CA SER A 464 17.67 -8.52 -18.45
C SER A 464 17.32 -7.03 -18.64
N PRO A 465 18.23 -6.10 -18.30
CA PRO A 465 18.00 -4.67 -18.51
C PRO A 465 17.62 -4.33 -19.96
N LEU A 466 18.18 -5.04 -20.94
CA LEU A 466 17.82 -4.93 -22.36
C LEU A 466 16.36 -5.32 -22.62
N ILE A 467 15.92 -6.50 -22.13
CA ILE A 467 14.55 -6.97 -22.33
C ILE A 467 13.54 -6.07 -21.61
N ARG A 468 13.90 -5.52 -20.45
CA ARG A 468 13.05 -4.54 -19.74
C ARG A 468 12.86 -3.25 -20.54
N ALA A 469 13.94 -2.71 -21.11
CA ALA A 469 13.87 -1.52 -21.96
C ALA A 469 13.05 -1.78 -23.24
N GLU A 470 13.23 -2.95 -23.87
CA GLU A 470 12.47 -3.33 -25.06
C GLU A 470 10.98 -3.62 -24.76
N ASN A 471 10.66 -4.25 -23.62
CA ASN A 471 9.28 -4.43 -23.15
C ASN A 471 8.61 -3.07 -22.89
N HIS A 472 9.32 -2.12 -22.28
CA HIS A 472 8.82 -0.77 -22.06
C HIS A 472 8.46 -0.11 -23.41
N LEU A 473 9.38 -0.13 -24.39
CA LEU A 473 9.12 0.44 -25.72
C LEU A 473 7.91 -0.22 -26.40
N LEU A 474 7.82 -1.55 -26.39
CA LEU A 474 6.71 -2.26 -27.02
C LEU A 474 5.37 -1.96 -26.31
N TYR A 475 5.35 -1.89 -24.97
CA TYR A 475 4.17 -1.50 -24.20
C TYR A 475 3.66 -0.12 -24.63
N ARG A 476 4.58 0.87 -24.75
CA ARG A 476 4.23 2.21 -25.21
C ARG A 476 3.70 2.22 -26.64
N MET A 477 4.22 1.37 -27.53
CA MET A 477 3.73 1.22 -28.91
C MET A 477 2.34 0.57 -28.99
N VAL A 478 2.03 -0.38 -28.10
CA VAL A 478 0.71 -1.05 -28.04
C VAL A 478 -0.37 -0.09 -27.53
N HIS A 479 -0.06 0.69 -26.48
CA HIS A 479 -1.04 1.56 -25.83
C HIS A 479 -1.14 2.97 -26.45
N SER A 480 -0.17 3.40 -27.26
CA SER A 480 -0.17 4.71 -27.92
C SER A 480 0.05 4.61 -29.44
N PRO A 481 -0.99 4.83 -30.26
CA PRO A 481 -0.87 4.83 -31.73
C PRO A 481 0.09 5.89 -32.28
N LEU A 482 0.34 6.97 -31.54
CA LEU A 482 1.28 8.03 -31.95
C LEU A 482 2.72 7.54 -31.92
N ILE A 483 3.10 6.83 -30.85
CA ILE A 483 4.44 6.27 -30.67
C ILE A 483 4.68 5.20 -31.74
N LEU A 484 3.73 4.28 -31.94
CA LEU A 484 3.84 3.28 -33.01
C LEU A 484 4.09 3.91 -34.39
N ASN A 485 3.43 5.02 -34.71
CA ASN A 485 3.63 5.72 -35.98
C ASN A 485 5.01 6.40 -36.09
N GLN A 486 5.60 6.86 -34.99
CA GLN A 486 6.94 7.44 -34.98
C GLN A 486 8.00 6.37 -35.30
N TYR A 487 7.90 5.19 -34.69
CA TYR A 487 8.84 4.09 -34.89
C TYR A 487 8.63 3.34 -36.21
N ARG A 488 7.39 3.31 -36.73
CA ARG A 488 7.09 2.74 -38.05
C ARG A 488 7.84 3.43 -39.20
N LEU A 489 8.18 4.70 -39.04
CA LEU A 489 8.88 5.50 -40.06
C LEU A 489 10.41 5.41 -39.97
N ARG A 490 10.95 4.76 -38.92
CA ARG A 490 12.39 4.55 -38.73
C ARG A 490 12.82 3.24 -39.39
N GLU A 491 13.61 3.33 -40.46
CA GLU A 491 14.17 2.14 -41.15
C GLU A 491 15.31 1.47 -40.38
N ASP A 492 15.86 2.16 -39.38
CA ASP A 492 16.99 1.77 -38.54
C ASP A 492 16.58 1.09 -37.22
N PHE A 493 15.28 0.99 -36.93
CA PHE A 493 14.78 0.42 -35.68
C PHE A 493 14.29 -1.03 -35.83
N ALA A 494 14.83 -1.92 -35.01
CA ALA A 494 14.34 -3.28 -34.79
C ALA A 494 14.58 -3.70 -33.33
N PHE A 495 13.67 -4.49 -32.76
CA PHE A 495 13.90 -5.14 -31.48
C PHE A 495 15.00 -6.20 -31.61
N ALA A 496 15.95 -6.19 -30.67
CA ALA A 496 17.01 -7.18 -30.61
C ALA A 496 16.53 -8.51 -30.00
N THR A 497 15.45 -8.46 -29.22
CA THR A 497 14.72 -9.64 -28.75
C THR A 497 13.79 -10.16 -29.86
N GLU A 498 14.03 -11.39 -30.31
CA GLU A 498 13.33 -11.99 -31.46
C GLU A 498 11.81 -12.12 -31.23
N GLU A 499 11.41 -12.44 -30.00
CA GLU A 499 10.01 -12.56 -29.60
C GLU A 499 9.28 -11.22 -29.69
N LEU A 500 9.90 -10.14 -29.19
CA LEU A 500 9.33 -8.79 -29.24
C LEU A 500 9.32 -8.24 -30.68
N GLN A 501 10.32 -8.59 -31.50
CA GLN A 501 10.34 -8.23 -32.92
C GLN A 501 9.18 -8.89 -33.69
N THR A 502 8.82 -10.12 -33.33
CA THR A 502 7.69 -10.83 -33.92
C THR A 502 6.38 -10.11 -33.60
N LEU A 503 6.18 -9.74 -32.33
CA LEU A 503 5.01 -8.96 -31.88
C LEU A 503 4.94 -7.59 -32.54
N TYR A 504 6.08 -6.89 -32.65
CA TYR A 504 6.17 -5.61 -33.34
C TYR A 504 5.80 -5.70 -34.82
N THR A 505 6.20 -6.77 -35.51
CA THR A 505 5.86 -6.97 -36.93
C THR A 505 4.35 -7.14 -37.14
N ILE A 506 3.68 -7.85 -36.22
CA ILE A 506 2.22 -8.01 -36.23
C ILE A 506 1.52 -6.68 -35.90
N LEU A 507 2.05 -5.95 -34.92
CA LEU A 507 1.55 -4.63 -34.55
C LEU A 507 1.67 -3.64 -35.72
N LEU A 508 2.73 -3.71 -36.53
CA LEU A 508 2.90 -2.91 -37.74
C LEU A 508 1.92 -3.28 -38.87
N SER A 509 1.58 -4.55 -39.02
CA SER A 509 0.67 -5.01 -40.09
C SER A 509 -0.80 -4.79 -39.76
N ASN A 510 -1.18 -5.05 -38.50
CA ASN A 510 -2.58 -5.12 -38.07
C ASN A 510 -3.01 -3.90 -37.24
N GLY A 511 -2.07 -3.13 -36.70
CA GLY A 511 -2.33 -2.00 -35.80
C GLY A 511 -2.65 -2.40 -34.36
N GLU A 512 -2.98 -3.67 -34.13
CA GLU A 512 -3.21 -4.29 -32.82
C GLU A 512 -2.76 -5.76 -32.86
N VAL A 513 -2.49 -6.35 -31.69
CA VAL A 513 -2.21 -7.78 -31.55
C VAL A 513 -3.47 -8.43 -30.96
N THR A 514 -4.18 -9.24 -31.76
CA THR A 514 -5.43 -9.85 -31.30
C THR A 514 -5.19 -11.15 -30.52
N PRO A 515 -6.12 -11.59 -29.65
CA PRO A 515 -6.02 -12.89 -28.98
C PRO A 515 -5.93 -14.07 -29.96
N GLN A 516 -6.53 -13.93 -31.15
CA GLN A 516 -6.46 -14.95 -32.19
C GLN A 516 -5.07 -15.01 -32.83
N ASP A 517 -4.41 -13.87 -33.03
CA ASP A 517 -3.02 -13.82 -33.50
C ASP A 517 -2.08 -14.46 -32.47
N LEU A 518 -2.22 -14.12 -31.19
CA LEU A 518 -1.43 -14.67 -30.08
C LEU A 518 -1.54 -16.20 -29.98
N SER A 519 -2.75 -16.75 -30.14
CA SER A 519 -2.99 -18.21 -30.06
C SER A 519 -2.29 -19.03 -31.15
N GLN A 520 -1.88 -18.38 -32.25
CA GLN A 520 -1.18 -19.01 -33.36
C GLN A 520 0.35 -18.86 -33.28
N LEU A 521 0.86 -18.08 -32.32
CA LEU A 521 2.29 -17.83 -32.14
C LEU A 521 2.93 -18.86 -31.20
N PRO A 522 4.26 -19.07 -31.32
CA PRO A 522 4.99 -19.94 -30.40
C PRO A 522 4.83 -19.51 -28.94
N ASP A 523 4.85 -20.47 -28.02
CA ASP A 523 4.69 -20.21 -26.58
C ASP A 523 5.68 -19.14 -26.07
N SER A 524 6.93 -19.13 -26.55
CA SER A 524 7.92 -18.11 -26.16
C SER A 524 7.47 -16.67 -26.45
N VAL A 525 6.75 -16.46 -27.56
CA VAL A 525 6.22 -15.15 -27.97
C VAL A 525 4.99 -14.78 -27.15
N GLN A 526 4.14 -15.76 -26.84
CA GLN A 526 3.00 -15.55 -25.94
C GLN A 526 3.46 -15.14 -24.54
N HIS A 527 4.48 -15.81 -24.00
CA HIS A 527 5.07 -15.43 -22.71
C HIS A 527 5.67 -14.02 -22.75
N ALA A 528 6.38 -13.65 -23.82
CA ALA A 528 6.92 -12.30 -23.99
C ALA A 528 5.82 -11.22 -24.00
N TRP A 529 4.67 -11.50 -24.61
CA TRP A 529 3.50 -10.62 -24.57
C TRP A 529 2.97 -10.41 -23.14
N TYR A 530 2.83 -11.49 -22.36
CA TYR A 530 2.39 -11.39 -20.97
C TYR A 530 3.39 -10.64 -20.07
N TYR A 531 4.69 -10.93 -20.20
CA TYR A 531 5.74 -10.18 -19.48
C TYR A 531 5.77 -8.69 -19.81
N MET A 532 5.41 -8.31 -21.04
CA MET A 532 5.30 -6.91 -21.43
C MET A 532 4.11 -6.24 -20.73
N LEU A 533 2.96 -6.93 -20.61
CA LEU A 533 1.77 -6.41 -19.91
C LEU A 533 1.97 -6.28 -18.40
N GLU A 534 2.77 -7.16 -17.80
CA GLU A 534 3.15 -7.10 -16.37
C GLU A 534 3.91 -5.82 -15.99
N ALA A 535 4.52 -5.12 -16.95
CA ALA A 535 5.27 -3.89 -16.70
C ALA A 535 4.41 -2.76 -16.10
N ASN A 536 3.09 -2.81 -16.27
CA ASN A 536 2.09 -1.93 -15.63
C ASN A 536 2.52 -0.45 -15.58
N LEU A 537 2.85 0.11 -16.74
CA LEU A 537 3.36 1.49 -16.86
C LEU A 537 2.18 2.49 -16.84
N PRO A 538 2.37 3.71 -16.29
CA PRO A 538 1.33 4.75 -16.28
C PRO A 538 0.82 5.10 -17.69
N GLU A 539 -0.44 5.49 -17.86
CA GLU A 539 -1.00 5.81 -19.20
C GLU A 539 -0.31 7.00 -19.89
N GLU A 540 0.24 7.95 -19.13
CA GLU A 540 0.99 9.09 -19.65
C GLU A 540 2.48 8.73 -19.83
N SER A 541 3.07 9.15 -20.96
CA SER A 541 4.51 9.02 -21.24
C SER A 541 5.10 10.38 -21.58
N SER A 542 6.29 10.68 -21.05
CA SER A 542 7.02 11.89 -21.46
C SER A 542 7.94 11.60 -22.66
N ASP A 543 8.19 12.61 -23.51
CA ASP A 543 9.14 12.47 -24.63
C ASP A 543 10.59 12.20 -24.14
N GLU A 544 10.90 12.56 -22.90
CA GLU A 544 12.22 12.31 -22.30
C GLU A 544 12.34 10.86 -21.79
N GLU A 545 11.26 10.28 -21.28
CA GLU A 545 11.20 8.87 -20.85
C GLU A 545 11.51 7.93 -22.03
N LEU A 546 10.94 8.17 -23.21
CA LEU A 546 11.25 7.36 -24.39
C LEU A 546 12.73 7.45 -24.79
N ARG A 547 13.35 8.63 -24.67
CA ARG A 547 14.79 8.82 -24.94
C ARG A 547 15.65 8.10 -23.92
N GLU A 548 15.32 8.16 -22.63
CA GLU A 548 16.04 7.45 -21.57
C GLU A 548 15.97 5.92 -21.73
N VAL A 549 14.80 5.41 -22.13
CA VAL A 549 14.61 3.99 -22.42
C VAL A 549 15.39 3.57 -23.68
N GLU A 550 15.40 4.41 -24.73
CA GLU A 550 16.23 4.19 -25.92
C GLU A 550 17.73 4.19 -25.58
N GLU A 551 18.21 5.16 -24.80
CA GLU A 551 19.61 5.24 -24.37
C GLU A 551 20.01 4.00 -23.56
N THR A 552 19.13 3.56 -22.66
CA THR A 552 19.35 2.34 -21.86
C THR A 552 19.45 1.10 -22.76
N ARG A 553 18.56 0.98 -23.76
CA ARG A 553 18.61 -0.11 -24.75
C ARG A 553 19.89 -0.09 -25.56
N GLU A 554 20.27 1.06 -26.11
CA GLU A 554 21.48 1.20 -26.94
C GLU A 554 22.75 0.88 -26.15
N LYS A 555 22.82 1.30 -24.90
CA LYS A 555 23.96 1.03 -24.00
C LYS A 555 24.13 -0.47 -23.76
N GLU A 556 23.04 -1.19 -23.53
CA GLU A 556 23.09 -2.64 -23.28
C GLU A 556 23.38 -3.43 -24.56
N LEU A 557 22.91 -2.98 -25.73
CA LEU A 557 23.31 -3.55 -27.02
C LEU A 557 24.81 -3.38 -27.28
N LEU A 558 25.32 -2.16 -27.07
CA LEU A 558 26.75 -1.88 -27.20
C LEU A 558 27.59 -2.72 -26.23
N ARG A 559 27.09 -2.95 -25.01
CA ARG A 559 27.75 -3.82 -24.03
C ARG A 559 27.81 -5.27 -24.50
N LYS A 560 26.73 -5.80 -25.07
CA LYS A 560 26.65 -7.15 -25.62
C LYS A 560 27.59 -7.34 -26.81
N ASP A 561 27.63 -6.38 -27.72
CA ASP A 561 28.53 -6.41 -28.89
C ASP A 561 29.99 -6.35 -28.48
N ASN A 562 30.34 -5.46 -27.54
CA ASN A 562 31.69 -5.38 -26.99
C ASN A 562 32.12 -6.68 -26.30
N GLN A 563 31.21 -7.40 -25.63
CA GLN A 563 31.49 -8.71 -25.04
C GLN A 563 31.77 -9.77 -26.11
N LEU A 564 31.01 -9.79 -27.20
CA LEU A 564 31.22 -10.69 -28.34
C LEU A 564 32.56 -10.42 -29.02
N ILE A 565 32.88 -9.15 -29.29
CA ILE A 565 34.17 -8.76 -29.88
C ILE A 565 35.31 -9.09 -28.92
N SER A 566 35.15 -8.86 -27.62
CA SER A 566 36.14 -9.25 -26.60
C SER A 566 36.34 -10.78 -26.52
N LYS A 567 35.30 -11.57 -26.78
CA LYS A 567 35.41 -13.03 -26.85
C LYS A 567 36.18 -13.46 -28.10
N LYS A 568 35.86 -12.91 -29.26
CA LYS A 568 36.61 -13.13 -30.52
C LYS A 568 38.07 -12.74 -30.38
N LEU A 569 38.34 -11.57 -29.78
CA LEU A 569 39.67 -11.09 -29.48
C LEU A 569 40.48 -12.11 -28.66
N ARG A 570 39.88 -12.68 -27.60
CA ARG A 570 40.51 -13.73 -26.79
C ARG A 570 40.77 -15.00 -27.59
N GLU A 571 39.84 -15.42 -28.44
CA GLU A 571 39.99 -16.59 -29.32
C GLU A 571 41.09 -16.38 -30.37
N HIS A 572 41.14 -15.22 -31.03
CA HIS A 572 42.18 -14.88 -32.01
C HIS A 572 43.57 -14.75 -31.36
N TYR A 573 43.64 -14.17 -30.16
CA TYR A 573 44.87 -14.10 -29.36
C TYR A 573 45.35 -15.50 -28.97
N HIS A 574 44.45 -16.36 -28.51
CA HIS A 574 44.80 -17.73 -28.10
C HIS A 574 45.24 -18.60 -29.28
N ASN A 575 44.67 -18.36 -30.47
CA ASN A 575 45.02 -19.03 -31.72
C ASN A 575 46.26 -18.44 -32.42
N GLY A 576 46.91 -17.42 -31.82
CA GLY A 576 48.13 -16.80 -32.34
C GLY A 576 47.93 -15.93 -33.60
N ASN A 577 46.70 -15.55 -33.91
CA ASN A 577 46.37 -14.71 -35.07
C ASN A 577 46.34 -13.23 -34.66
N THR A 578 47.53 -12.61 -34.66
CA THR A 578 47.75 -11.24 -34.16
C THR A 578 47.05 -10.17 -34.99
N ASP A 579 46.90 -10.38 -36.30
CA ASP A 579 46.31 -9.39 -37.21
C ASP A 579 44.80 -9.32 -37.04
N ALA A 580 44.13 -10.46 -36.85
CA ALA A 580 42.71 -10.51 -36.53
C ALA A 580 42.41 -9.90 -35.13
N ALA A 581 43.26 -10.17 -34.15
CA ALA A 581 43.13 -9.59 -32.81
C ALA A 581 43.30 -8.05 -32.80
N LEU A 582 44.19 -7.51 -33.63
CA LEU A 582 44.34 -6.06 -33.79
C LEU A 582 43.10 -5.41 -34.40
N LEU A 583 42.47 -6.07 -35.37
CA LEU A 583 41.26 -5.59 -36.03
C LEU A 583 40.06 -5.57 -35.07
N ASP A 584 39.88 -6.62 -34.26
CA ASP A 584 38.84 -6.67 -33.22
C ASP A 584 39.06 -5.58 -32.15
N LEU A 585 40.31 -5.31 -31.77
CA LEU A 585 40.67 -4.23 -30.84
C LEU A 585 40.35 -2.85 -31.43
N GLN A 586 40.65 -2.62 -32.70
CA GLN A 586 40.30 -1.38 -33.40
C GLN A 586 38.78 -1.18 -33.44
N GLN A 587 38.02 -2.23 -33.71
CA GLN A 587 36.56 -2.16 -33.73
C GLN A 587 35.96 -1.75 -32.37
N ILE A 588 36.50 -2.24 -31.25
CA ILE A 588 36.07 -1.81 -29.90
C ILE A 588 36.39 -0.32 -29.65
N ILE A 589 37.54 0.15 -30.14
CA ILE A 589 37.95 1.55 -29.98
C ILE A 589 37.05 2.48 -30.81
N GLU A 590 36.79 2.14 -32.07
CA GLU A 590 35.89 2.89 -32.95
C GLU A 590 34.47 2.98 -32.38
N GLN A 591 33.94 1.87 -31.85
CA GLN A 591 32.62 1.84 -31.20
C GLN A 591 32.54 2.75 -29.96
N LYS A 592 33.62 2.81 -29.15
CA LYS A 592 33.70 3.72 -28.00
C LYS A 592 33.81 5.19 -28.42
N GLU A 593 34.51 5.47 -29.51
CA GLU A 593 34.61 6.83 -30.05
C GLU A 593 33.28 7.31 -30.64
N GLU A 594 32.55 6.46 -31.35
CA GLU A 594 31.21 6.78 -31.87
C GLU A 594 30.20 7.03 -30.73
N TRP A 595 30.23 6.21 -29.68
CA TRP A 595 29.41 6.42 -28.47
C TRP A 595 29.67 7.80 -27.83
N SER A 596 30.93 8.22 -27.76
CA SER A 596 31.33 9.52 -27.22
C SER A 596 30.93 10.69 -28.15
N ARG A 597 30.97 10.50 -29.48
CA ARG A 597 30.56 11.52 -30.47
C ARG A 597 29.05 11.77 -30.51
N ASN A 598 28.23 10.76 -30.22
CA ASN A 598 26.76 10.88 -30.23
C ASN A 598 26.18 11.59 -28.99
N GLY A 599 27.03 12.13 -28.10
CA GLY A 599 26.59 12.96 -26.97
C GLY A 599 26.25 12.18 -25.69
N TYR A 600 26.47 10.87 -25.67
CA TYR A 600 26.30 10.03 -24.48
C TYR A 600 27.43 10.30 -23.47
N LYS A 601 27.09 10.75 -22.25
CA LYS A 601 28.08 11.10 -21.23
C LYS A 601 28.78 9.84 -20.69
N THR A 602 30.01 9.61 -21.12
CA THR A 602 30.93 8.66 -20.46
C THR A 602 31.63 9.37 -19.30
N LYS A 603 31.59 8.81 -18.08
CA LYS A 603 32.34 9.33 -16.91
C LYS A 603 33.83 9.46 -17.28
N GLU A 604 34.41 10.66 -17.16
CA GLU A 604 35.84 10.88 -17.39
C GLU A 604 36.66 10.08 -16.37
N VAL A 605 37.53 9.18 -16.84
CA VAL A 605 38.46 8.43 -15.97
C VAL A 605 39.66 9.33 -15.70
N THR A 606 39.85 9.72 -14.44
CA THR A 606 40.93 10.63 -14.03
C THR A 606 42.24 9.88 -13.80
N THR A 607 43.37 10.61 -13.74
CA THR A 607 44.68 10.02 -13.39
C THR A 607 44.71 9.40 -11.98
N LEU A 608 43.84 9.89 -11.09
CA LEU A 608 43.62 9.33 -9.76
C LEU A 608 42.97 7.94 -9.84
N ASP A 609 41.97 7.74 -10.70
CA ASP A 609 41.28 6.46 -10.87
C ASP A 609 42.23 5.32 -11.30
N VAL A 610 43.21 5.66 -12.15
CA VAL A 610 44.22 4.69 -12.61
C VAL A 610 45.16 4.29 -11.47
N GLN A 611 45.62 5.24 -10.66
CA GLN A 611 46.50 4.94 -9.53
C GLN A 611 45.77 4.21 -8.39
N VAL A 612 44.50 4.55 -8.12
CA VAL A 612 43.66 3.82 -7.16
C VAL A 612 43.46 2.37 -7.62
N ALA A 613 43.20 2.14 -8.91
CA ALA A 613 43.06 0.79 -9.46
C ALA A 613 44.36 -0.02 -9.37
N GLU A 614 45.52 0.61 -9.59
CA GLU A 614 46.83 -0.03 -9.44
C GLU A 614 47.14 -0.35 -7.97
N PHE A 615 46.82 0.56 -7.04
CA PHE A 615 46.95 0.36 -5.60
C PHE A 615 46.10 -0.81 -5.11
N ILE A 616 44.83 -0.87 -5.53
CA ILE A 616 43.92 -1.97 -5.22
C ILE A 616 44.49 -3.29 -5.77
N ARG A 617 44.99 -3.31 -7.01
CA ARG A 617 45.52 -4.52 -7.63
C ARG A 617 46.72 -5.10 -6.86
N ASN A 618 47.58 -4.25 -6.33
CA ASN A 618 48.77 -4.68 -5.57
C ASN A 618 48.40 -5.22 -4.18
N HIS A 619 47.39 -4.64 -3.51
CA HIS A 619 46.98 -5.02 -2.15
C HIS A 619 45.84 -6.05 -2.10
N LYS A 620 45.26 -6.42 -3.25
CA LYS A 620 44.22 -7.45 -3.35
C LYS A 620 44.72 -8.86 -3.00
N GLN A 621 46.02 -9.14 -3.17
CA GLN A 621 46.62 -10.42 -2.78
C GLN A 621 46.88 -10.51 -1.27
N THR A 622 47.20 -9.38 -0.62
CA THR A 622 47.47 -9.30 0.82
C THR A 622 46.21 -9.07 1.64
N GLY A 623 45.14 -8.54 1.04
CA GLY A 623 43.85 -8.28 1.69
C GLY A 623 43.89 -7.18 2.76
N THR A 624 45.03 -6.51 2.92
CA THR A 624 45.29 -5.47 3.92
C THR A 624 46.15 -4.36 3.32
N ALA A 625 45.85 -3.11 3.69
CA ALA A 625 46.63 -1.91 3.34
C ALA A 625 46.73 -0.99 4.56
N THR A 626 47.85 -0.28 4.75
CA THR A 626 48.01 0.61 5.92
C THR A 626 47.55 2.03 5.65
N ASP A 627 47.02 2.71 6.69
CA ASP A 627 46.52 4.10 6.60
C ASP A 627 47.60 5.07 6.08
N ASP A 628 48.85 4.87 6.51
CA ASP A 628 49.99 5.68 6.07
C ASP A 628 50.36 5.44 4.60
N GLU A 629 50.24 4.21 4.09
CA GLU A 629 50.52 3.90 2.68
C GLU A 629 49.49 4.55 1.75
N ILE A 630 48.22 4.56 2.15
CA ILE A 630 47.14 5.23 1.42
C ILE A 630 47.39 6.74 1.42
N ASN A 631 47.76 7.30 2.58
CA ASN A 631 48.02 8.72 2.73
C ASN A 631 49.23 9.18 1.87
N ASP A 632 50.33 8.42 1.92
CA ASP A 632 51.57 8.75 1.20
C ASP A 632 51.48 8.54 -0.31
N GLN A 633 50.76 7.53 -0.79
CA GLN A 633 50.71 7.17 -2.21
C GLN A 633 49.51 7.75 -2.97
N LEU A 634 48.39 8.02 -2.29
CA LEU A 634 47.14 8.44 -2.96
C LEU A 634 46.63 9.80 -2.47
N VAL A 635 46.77 10.13 -1.18
CA VAL A 635 46.23 11.41 -0.65
C VAL A 635 47.18 12.58 -0.87
N ILE A 636 48.47 12.43 -0.53
CA ILE A 636 49.48 13.49 -0.67
C ILE A 636 49.75 13.86 -2.15
N PRO A 637 49.91 12.89 -3.09
CA PRO A 637 50.22 13.22 -4.49
C PRO A 637 49.08 13.90 -5.26
N PHE A 638 47.83 13.63 -4.87
CA PHE A 638 46.63 14.17 -5.54
C PHE A 638 45.88 15.24 -4.76
N THR A 639 46.39 15.63 -3.58
CA THR A 639 45.84 16.72 -2.76
C THR A 639 44.34 16.59 -2.55
N LEU A 640 43.89 15.41 -2.10
CA LEU A 640 42.48 15.13 -1.84
C LEU A 640 41.99 15.91 -0.62
N ASP A 641 40.79 16.46 -0.74
CA ASP A 641 40.03 17.08 0.36
C ASP A 641 39.33 16.02 1.22
N ALA A 642 38.65 16.45 2.29
CA ALA A 642 38.03 15.54 3.26
C ALA A 642 37.06 14.56 2.57
N ASP A 643 36.19 15.07 1.70
CA ASP A 643 35.21 14.30 0.95
C ASP A 643 35.89 13.35 -0.06
N GLY A 644 36.95 13.81 -0.74
CA GLY A 644 37.71 12.97 -1.68
C GLY A 644 38.54 11.86 -1.02
N ILE A 645 38.97 12.04 0.23
CA ILE A 645 39.64 11.00 1.02
C ILE A 645 38.64 9.92 1.43
N GLU A 646 37.43 10.33 1.83
CA GLU A 646 36.34 9.43 2.22
C GLU A 646 35.90 8.51 1.06
N ASP A 647 35.64 9.08 -0.11
CA ASP A 647 35.33 8.32 -1.33
C ASP A 647 36.44 7.31 -1.71
N LEU A 648 37.71 7.69 -1.49
CA LEU A 648 38.85 6.85 -1.77
C LEU A 648 38.97 5.66 -0.80
N LEU A 649 38.74 5.91 0.49
CA LEU A 649 38.74 4.86 1.51
C LEU A 649 37.61 3.86 1.28
N GLN A 650 36.42 4.34 0.91
CA GLN A 650 35.27 3.48 0.58
C GLN A 650 35.57 2.58 -0.62
N ARG A 651 36.14 3.12 -1.71
CA ARG A 651 36.51 2.34 -2.90
C ARG A 651 37.55 1.25 -2.64
N ILE A 652 38.46 1.48 -1.68
CA ILE A 652 39.47 0.49 -1.27
C ILE A 652 38.82 -0.62 -0.43
N GLN A 653 37.87 -0.28 0.44
CA GLN A 653 37.11 -1.25 1.24
C GLN A 653 36.14 -2.10 0.40
N ASP A 654 35.41 -1.48 -0.54
CA ASP A 654 34.54 -2.17 -1.50
C ASP A 654 35.30 -3.17 -2.37
N ALA A 655 36.59 -2.91 -2.62
CA ALA A 655 37.47 -3.84 -3.32
C ALA A 655 37.95 -5.02 -2.46
N GLY A 656 37.55 -5.09 -1.19
CA GLY A 656 37.82 -6.17 -0.24
C GLY A 656 39.14 -6.03 0.51
N ILE A 657 39.70 -4.82 0.63
CA ILE A 657 40.98 -4.56 1.30
C ILE A 657 40.72 -3.91 2.67
N SER A 658 41.17 -4.56 3.74
CA SER A 658 41.02 -4.04 5.11
C SER A 658 42.08 -3.00 5.42
N ILE A 659 41.68 -1.82 5.89
CA ILE A 659 42.59 -0.72 6.22
C ILE A 659 43.04 -0.80 7.68
N THR A 660 44.34 -0.95 7.90
CA THR A 660 44.92 -1.15 9.25
C THR A 660 45.91 -0.07 9.64
N ASP A 661 46.14 0.11 10.94
CA ASP A 661 47.26 0.89 11.46
C ASP A 661 48.59 0.09 11.40
N LYS A 662 49.72 0.71 11.81
CA LYS A 662 51.05 0.07 11.84
C LYS A 662 51.13 -1.16 12.76
N GLU A 663 50.13 -1.37 13.62
CA GLU A 663 50.07 -2.44 14.62
C GLU A 663 49.08 -3.55 14.22
N GLY A 664 48.42 -3.43 13.06
CA GLY A 664 47.50 -4.43 12.52
C GLY A 664 46.06 -4.32 13.05
N ASN A 665 45.71 -3.23 13.72
CA ASN A 665 44.32 -2.95 14.14
C ASN A 665 43.57 -2.17 13.05
N PRO A 666 42.23 -2.23 13.00
CA PRO A 666 41.43 -1.40 12.09
C PRO A 666 41.71 0.09 12.30
N SER A 667 41.95 0.83 11.21
CA SER A 667 42.28 2.27 11.28
C SER A 667 41.18 3.08 11.97
N ALA A 668 41.57 4.01 12.86
CA ALA A 668 40.66 4.86 13.63
C ALA A 668 39.74 5.75 12.76
N ARG A 669 40.14 6.04 11.51
CA ARG A 669 39.32 6.78 10.55
C ARG A 669 38.14 5.97 9.99
N VAL A 670 38.31 4.66 9.83
CA VAL A 670 37.26 3.74 9.34
C VAL A 670 36.16 3.57 10.40
N LEU A 671 36.52 3.65 11.68
CA LEU A 671 35.58 3.51 12.79
C LEU A 671 34.63 4.72 12.94
N ASN A 672 34.99 5.89 12.41
CA ASN A 672 34.13 7.08 12.47
C ASN A 672 33.09 7.12 11.33
N ASN A 673 33.39 6.59 10.14
CA ASN A 673 32.46 6.62 9.00
C ASN A 673 31.30 5.61 9.14
N GLU A 674 31.46 4.54 9.92
CA GLU A 674 30.36 3.60 10.22
C GLU A 674 29.27 4.22 11.14
N GLU A 675 29.48 5.42 11.71
CA GLU A 675 28.48 6.10 12.53
C GLU A 675 27.44 6.87 11.69
N GLU A 676 27.71 7.19 10.41
CA GLU A 676 26.80 7.99 9.56
C GLU A 676 25.94 7.14 8.59
N GLU A 677 26.39 5.95 8.17
CA GLU A 677 25.61 5.07 7.27
C GLU A 677 24.68 4.11 8.03
N ALA A 678 23.65 4.65 8.67
CA ALA A 678 22.30 4.07 8.85
C ALA A 678 21.53 4.81 9.97
N GLU A 679 21.28 6.11 9.81
CA GLU A 679 20.21 6.73 10.58
C GLU A 679 18.85 6.25 10.05
N LEU A 680 18.37 5.11 10.56
CA LEU A 680 16.92 4.86 10.58
C LEU A 680 16.28 6.02 11.35
N SER A 681 15.39 6.75 10.68
CA SER A 681 14.68 7.86 11.30
C SER A 681 13.94 7.38 12.55
N ASP A 682 13.85 8.22 13.58
CA ASP A 682 13.08 7.91 14.79
C ASP A 682 11.61 7.55 14.44
N GLU A 683 11.10 7.92 13.25
CA GLU A 683 9.77 7.56 12.75
C GLU A 683 9.66 6.12 12.21
N GLU A 684 10.69 5.58 11.57
CA GLU A 684 10.71 4.17 11.11
C GLU A 684 10.86 3.19 12.29
N LEU A 685 11.57 3.61 13.34
CA LEU A 685 11.77 2.86 14.58
C LEU A 685 10.47 2.67 15.40
N LEU A 686 9.44 3.47 15.13
CA LEU A 686 8.20 3.52 15.91
C LEU A 686 7.05 2.70 15.31
N GLY A 687 7.19 2.18 14.09
CA GLY A 687 6.15 1.42 13.41
C GLY A 687 4.91 2.28 13.09
N SER A 688 4.50 2.30 11.83
CA SER A 688 3.29 2.98 11.36
C SER A 688 2.02 2.24 11.80
N ASN A 689 1.75 2.15 13.11
CA ASN A 689 0.44 1.87 13.69
C ASN A 689 0.46 1.98 15.22
N SER A 690 0.27 3.18 15.77
CA SER A 690 -0.43 3.36 17.06
C SER A 690 -0.66 4.84 17.37
N ALA A 691 -1.93 5.25 17.33
CA ALA A 691 -2.37 6.56 17.78
C ALA A 691 -2.36 6.64 19.32
N LYS A 692 -1.81 7.75 19.84
CA LYS A 692 -2.03 8.38 21.16
C LYS A 692 -1.50 7.67 22.44
N VAL A 693 -0.46 8.29 23.01
CA VAL A 693 -0.13 8.46 24.45
C VAL A 693 0.61 7.36 25.23
N ASN A 694 0.72 6.09 24.84
CA ASN A 694 1.50 5.10 25.63
C ASN A 694 2.37 4.19 24.75
N ASP A 695 3.36 4.74 24.06
CA ASP A 695 4.41 3.91 23.47
C ASP A 695 5.51 3.66 24.53
N PRO A 696 5.69 2.40 24.98
CA PRO A 696 6.71 2.05 25.97
C PRO A 696 8.13 2.41 25.52
N VAL A 697 8.42 2.40 24.21
CA VAL A 697 9.73 2.79 23.65
C VAL A 697 9.99 4.27 23.90
N ARG A 698 9.02 5.13 23.55
CA ARG A 698 9.13 6.58 23.79
C ARG A 698 9.21 6.94 25.27
N MET A 699 8.48 6.25 26.12
CA MET A 699 8.60 6.44 27.57
C MET A 699 10.00 6.09 28.05
N TYR A 700 10.53 4.94 27.64
CA TYR A 700 11.86 4.49 28.00
C TYR A 700 12.96 5.45 27.51
N LEU A 701 12.92 5.87 26.24
CA LEU A 701 13.89 6.81 25.67
C LEU A 701 13.88 8.17 26.37
N LYS A 702 12.70 8.62 26.82
CA LYS A 702 12.55 9.86 27.59
C LYS A 702 13.16 9.74 28.98
N GLU A 703 12.96 8.62 29.67
CA GLU A 703 13.49 8.39 31.03
C GLU A 703 15.02 8.34 31.04
N ILE A 704 15.64 7.57 30.14
CA ILE A 704 17.10 7.53 30.01
C ILE A 704 17.69 8.86 29.51
N GLY A 705 16.85 9.70 28.90
CA GLY A 705 17.19 11.02 28.41
C GLY A 705 17.50 12.05 29.52
N VAL A 706 16.95 11.84 30.71
CA VAL A 706 17.05 12.77 31.85
C VAL A 706 18.43 12.72 32.52
N VAL A 707 19.10 11.57 32.46
CA VAL A 707 20.39 11.36 33.13
C VAL A 707 21.52 12.04 32.34
N PRO A 708 22.34 12.90 32.96
CA PRO A 708 23.48 13.54 32.29
C PRO A 708 24.60 12.52 32.01
N LEU A 709 25.38 12.76 30.95
CA LEU A 709 26.55 11.96 30.62
C LEU A 709 27.66 12.19 31.67
N LEU A 710 28.38 11.12 32.03
CA LEU A 710 29.49 11.17 32.96
C LEU A 710 30.78 11.63 32.25
N THR A 711 31.63 12.33 33.00
CA THR A 711 33.01 12.60 32.61
C THR A 711 33.93 11.42 32.95
N ASN A 712 35.11 11.35 32.33
CA ASN A 712 36.07 10.27 32.60
C ASN A 712 36.52 10.23 34.07
N GLU A 713 36.66 11.39 34.71
CA GLU A 713 36.99 11.48 36.14
C GLU A 713 35.87 10.91 37.01
N GLU A 714 34.60 11.26 36.72
CA GLU A 714 33.44 10.72 37.42
C GLU A 714 33.25 9.20 37.19
N GLU A 715 33.54 8.70 35.98
CA GLU A 715 33.53 7.26 35.69
C GLU A 715 34.55 6.49 36.56
N GLN A 716 35.74 7.06 36.76
CA GLN A 716 36.78 6.46 37.61
C GLN A 716 36.37 6.48 39.08
N GLU A 717 35.84 7.60 39.57
CA GLU A 717 35.35 7.70 40.95
C GLU A 717 34.23 6.70 41.23
N LEU A 718 33.26 6.57 40.33
CA LEU A 718 32.20 5.58 40.44
C LEU A 718 32.74 4.15 40.36
N ALA A 719 33.70 3.86 39.49
CA ALA A 719 34.31 2.53 39.38
C ALA A 719 35.03 2.11 40.68
N ILE A 720 35.73 3.04 41.35
CA ILE A 720 36.37 2.78 42.64
C ILE A 720 35.32 2.44 43.71
N LEU A 721 34.20 3.17 43.74
CA LEU A 721 33.10 2.92 44.69
C LEU A 721 32.40 1.59 44.40
N VAL A 722 32.24 1.22 43.13
CA VAL A 722 31.69 -0.09 42.71
C VAL A 722 32.60 -1.23 43.18
N GLU A 723 33.93 -1.08 43.08
CA GLU A 723 34.89 -2.08 43.59
C GLU A 723 34.78 -2.26 45.12
N GLN A 724 34.42 -1.19 45.84
CA GLN A 724 34.15 -1.23 47.28
C GLN A 724 32.77 -1.82 47.63
N GLY A 725 31.96 -2.20 46.64
CA GLY A 725 30.67 -2.84 46.80
C GLY A 725 29.49 -1.86 46.96
N ASP A 726 29.65 -0.59 46.58
CA ASP A 726 28.56 0.39 46.62
C ASP A 726 27.54 0.14 45.50
N LEU A 727 26.31 -0.21 45.90
CA LEU A 727 25.21 -0.49 44.98
C LEU A 727 24.66 0.77 44.31
N GLU A 728 24.73 1.93 44.98
CA GLU A 728 24.24 3.20 44.45
C GLU A 728 25.17 3.71 43.35
N ALA A 729 26.49 3.62 43.57
CA ALA A 729 27.49 3.91 42.54
C ALA A 729 27.34 3.00 41.31
N LYS A 730 27.02 1.71 41.52
CA LYS A 730 26.77 0.75 40.44
C LYS A 730 25.55 1.13 39.60
N GLN A 731 24.44 1.49 40.24
CA GLN A 731 23.23 1.93 39.54
C GLN A 731 23.50 3.21 38.74
N ARG A 732 24.16 4.19 39.36
CA ARG A 732 24.48 5.47 38.71
C ARG A 732 25.39 5.31 37.49
N LEU A 733 26.40 4.43 37.58
CA LEU A 733 27.30 4.13 36.46
C LEU A 733 26.56 3.41 35.31
N ALA A 734 25.60 2.54 35.63
CA ALA A 734 24.75 1.88 34.63
C ALA A 734 23.76 2.84 33.97
N GLU A 735 23.02 3.65 34.74
CA GLU A 735 22.00 4.58 34.26
C GLU A 735 22.57 5.62 33.28
N ALA A 736 23.75 6.17 33.59
CA ALA A 736 24.43 7.11 32.71
C ALA A 736 24.81 6.52 31.34
N ASN A 737 24.96 5.19 31.27
CA ASN A 737 25.39 4.45 30.08
C ASN A 737 24.24 3.70 29.38
N LEU A 738 22.98 3.86 29.79
CA LEU A 738 21.83 3.21 29.13
C LEU A 738 21.67 3.62 27.66
N ARG A 739 22.07 4.86 27.31
CA ARG A 739 22.06 5.36 25.93
C ARG A 739 23.00 4.58 25.00
N LEU A 740 24.14 4.12 25.53
CA LEU A 740 25.11 3.30 24.78
C LEU A 740 24.49 1.95 24.38
N VAL A 741 23.65 1.37 25.24
CA VAL A 741 22.94 0.13 24.91
C VAL A 741 21.99 0.35 23.74
N VAL A 742 21.23 1.46 23.76
CA VAL A 742 20.31 1.81 22.67
C VAL A 742 21.05 2.00 21.35
N SER A 743 22.17 2.75 21.33
CA SER A 743 22.95 2.96 20.09
C SER A 743 23.52 1.65 19.53
N ILE A 744 23.97 0.74 20.40
CA ILE A 744 24.44 -0.58 19.96
C ILE A 744 23.28 -1.45 19.47
N ALA A 745 22.15 -1.46 20.16
CA ALA A 745 20.98 -2.29 19.85
C ALA A 745 20.30 -1.90 18.53
N LYS A 746 20.34 -0.62 18.14
CA LYS A 746 19.80 -0.13 16.85
C LYS A 746 20.31 -0.94 15.65
N ARG A 747 21.59 -1.36 15.65
CA ARG A 747 22.21 -2.18 14.58
C ARG A 747 21.68 -3.61 14.46
N TYR A 748 20.88 -4.06 15.43
CA TYR A 748 20.32 -5.41 15.50
C TYR A 748 18.80 -5.44 15.31
N VAL A 749 18.17 -4.29 15.07
CA VAL A 749 16.73 -4.21 14.73
C VAL A 749 16.47 -4.97 13.42
N GLY A 750 15.33 -5.64 13.33
CA GLY A 750 14.95 -6.43 12.16
C GLY A 750 15.58 -7.83 12.09
N ARG A 751 16.31 -8.28 13.12
CA ARG A 751 16.90 -9.65 13.19
C ARG A 751 16.01 -10.68 13.90
N GLY A 752 14.69 -10.47 13.91
CA GLY A 752 13.71 -11.42 14.49
C GLY A 752 13.38 -11.23 15.98
N MET A 753 13.94 -10.20 16.65
CA MET A 753 13.60 -9.84 18.03
C MET A 753 13.12 -8.39 18.10
N GLN A 754 12.18 -8.10 19.01
CA GLN A 754 11.66 -6.74 19.21
C GLN A 754 12.74 -5.80 19.75
N PHE A 755 12.64 -4.52 19.41
CA PHE A 755 13.66 -3.53 19.81
C PHE A 755 13.79 -3.38 21.32
N LEU A 756 12.67 -3.39 22.05
CA LEU A 756 12.68 -3.34 23.51
C LEU A 756 13.41 -4.53 24.13
N ASP A 757 13.21 -5.74 23.58
CA ASP A 757 13.86 -6.95 24.09
C ASP A 757 15.37 -6.92 23.83
N LEU A 758 15.80 -6.40 22.66
CA LEU A 758 17.21 -6.17 22.36
C LEU A 758 17.86 -5.20 23.36
N ILE A 759 17.16 -4.11 23.72
CA ILE A 759 17.62 -3.15 24.71
C ILE A 759 17.74 -3.82 26.08
N GLN A 760 16.75 -4.62 26.51
CA GLN A 760 16.80 -5.27 27.81
C GLN A 760 17.94 -6.28 27.92
N GLU A 761 18.16 -7.09 26.89
CA GLU A 761 19.29 -8.02 26.82
C GLU A 761 20.64 -7.28 26.80
N GLY A 762 20.70 -6.15 26.10
CA GLY A 762 21.84 -5.24 26.13
C GLY A 762 22.10 -4.62 27.51
N ASN A 763 21.05 -4.23 28.25
CA ASN A 763 21.13 -3.71 29.60
C ASN A 763 21.67 -4.77 30.57
N MET A 764 21.29 -6.04 30.40
CA MET A 764 21.87 -7.15 31.15
C MET A 764 23.37 -7.34 30.83
N GLY A 765 23.77 -7.11 29.57
CA GLY A 765 25.17 -7.06 29.16
C GLY A 765 25.94 -5.91 29.82
N LEU A 766 25.36 -4.71 29.83
CA LEU A 766 25.92 -3.53 30.48
C LEU A 766 26.13 -3.75 31.98
N MET A 767 25.15 -4.31 32.67
CA MET A 767 25.27 -4.61 34.11
C MET A 767 26.45 -5.55 34.43
N LYS A 768 26.68 -6.55 33.57
CA LYS A 768 27.86 -7.43 33.68
C LYS A 768 29.17 -6.71 33.39
N ALA A 769 29.16 -5.72 32.49
CA ALA A 769 30.32 -4.89 32.20
C ALA A 769 30.67 -4.00 33.40
N VAL A 770 29.67 -3.37 34.04
CA VAL A 770 29.86 -2.56 35.25
C VAL A 770 30.51 -3.39 36.36
N ASP A 771 30.05 -4.63 36.57
CA ASP A 771 30.59 -5.52 37.61
C ASP A 771 32.05 -5.94 37.39
N LYS A 772 32.53 -5.94 36.14
CA LYS A 772 33.84 -6.46 35.76
C LYS A 772 34.79 -5.40 35.25
N PHE A 773 34.37 -4.14 35.29
CA PHE A 773 35.18 -3.04 34.79
C PHE A 773 36.37 -2.78 35.71
N ASP A 774 37.54 -2.63 35.10
CA ASP A 774 38.80 -2.39 35.80
C ASP A 774 39.37 -1.05 35.32
N TYR A 775 39.21 -0.02 36.16
CA TYR A 775 39.64 1.34 35.86
C TYR A 775 41.17 1.49 35.85
N THR A 776 41.92 0.57 36.47
CA THR A 776 43.39 0.67 36.57
C THR A 776 44.09 0.49 35.22
N LYS A 777 43.40 -0.08 34.24
CA LYS A 777 43.91 -0.32 32.89
C LYS A 777 43.87 0.91 31.97
N GLY A 778 43.28 2.02 32.41
CA GLY A 778 43.31 3.30 31.70
C GLY A 778 42.49 3.38 30.41
N PHE A 779 41.63 2.39 30.13
CA PHE A 779 40.69 2.41 28.99
C PHE A 779 39.34 2.97 29.42
N LYS A 780 38.62 3.63 28.50
CA LYS A 780 37.27 4.15 28.75
C LYS A 780 36.28 3.02 29.02
N PHE A 781 35.29 3.29 29.88
CA PHE A 781 34.25 2.31 30.20
C PHE A 781 33.43 1.90 28.97
N SER A 782 33.11 2.84 28.09
CA SER A 782 32.32 2.60 26.87
C SER A 782 32.93 1.52 25.95
N THR A 783 34.25 1.52 25.78
CA THR A 783 34.98 0.53 24.97
C THR A 783 34.82 -0.88 25.55
N TYR A 784 34.90 -1.01 26.87
CA TYR A 784 34.72 -2.29 27.56
C TYR A 784 33.26 -2.76 27.56
N ALA A 785 32.33 -1.85 27.85
CA ALA A 785 30.90 -2.13 27.88
C ALA A 785 30.37 -2.59 26.51
N THR A 786 30.86 -2.00 25.42
CA THR A 786 30.47 -2.35 24.05
C THR A 786 30.64 -3.85 23.77
N TRP A 787 31.71 -4.48 24.23
CA TRP A 787 31.94 -5.93 24.06
C TRP A 787 30.88 -6.77 24.77
N TRP A 788 30.58 -6.46 26.03
CA TRP A 788 29.60 -7.20 26.82
C TRP A 788 28.17 -7.00 26.33
N ILE A 789 27.82 -5.78 25.93
CA ILE A 789 26.51 -5.44 25.35
C ILE A 789 26.33 -6.20 24.04
N ARG A 790 27.31 -6.13 23.13
CA ARG A 790 27.29 -6.84 21.84
C ARG A 790 27.15 -8.35 22.01
N GLN A 791 27.92 -8.93 22.93
CA GLN A 791 27.88 -10.37 23.22
C GLN A 791 26.52 -10.80 23.77
N ALA A 792 25.94 -10.01 24.68
CA ALA A 792 24.63 -10.31 25.27
C ALA A 792 23.53 -10.28 24.20
N ILE A 793 23.47 -9.22 23.39
CA ILE A 793 22.48 -9.06 22.32
C ILE A 793 22.61 -10.18 21.28
N THR A 794 23.83 -10.44 20.78
CA THR A 794 24.07 -11.47 19.75
C THR A 794 23.67 -12.86 20.25
N ARG A 795 23.96 -13.15 21.53
CA ARG A 795 23.56 -14.41 22.15
C ARG A 795 22.05 -14.52 22.32
N ALA A 796 21.39 -13.46 22.77
CA ALA A 796 19.94 -13.45 22.93
C ALA A 796 19.21 -13.66 21.60
N ILE A 797 19.67 -13.02 20.52
CA ILE A 797 19.14 -13.24 19.18
C ILE A 797 19.27 -14.72 18.78
N ALA A 798 20.46 -15.31 18.95
CA ALA A 798 20.67 -16.72 18.63
C ALA A 798 19.81 -17.67 19.48
N ASP A 799 19.54 -17.30 20.73
CA ASP A 799 18.82 -18.13 21.70
C ASP A 799 17.28 -18.02 21.60
N GLN A 800 16.74 -16.86 21.21
CA GLN A 800 15.32 -16.52 21.35
C GLN A 800 14.65 -15.94 20.08
N ALA A 801 15.39 -15.49 19.06
CA ALA A 801 14.78 -14.79 17.92
C ALA A 801 13.93 -15.70 17.00
N ARG A 802 14.05 -17.02 17.14
CA ARG A 802 13.31 -18.01 16.33
C ARG A 802 12.30 -18.76 17.18
N THR A 803 11.15 -19.05 16.59
CA THR A 803 10.08 -19.87 17.19
C THR A 803 10.60 -21.26 17.60
N ILE A 804 11.47 -21.85 16.78
CA ILE A 804 12.16 -23.10 17.07
C ILE A 804 13.61 -22.76 17.47
N ARG A 805 13.96 -23.07 18.72
CA ARG A 805 15.29 -22.81 19.27
C ARG A 805 16.35 -23.66 18.58
N ILE A 806 17.40 -22.99 18.09
CA ILE A 806 18.57 -23.63 17.46
C ILE A 806 19.80 -23.40 18.36
N PRO A 807 20.69 -24.40 18.56
CA PRO A 807 21.92 -24.20 19.30
C PRO A 807 22.81 -23.09 18.69
N VAL A 808 23.45 -22.26 19.54
CA VAL A 808 24.22 -21.07 19.11
C VAL A 808 25.30 -21.38 18.06
N HIS A 809 26.05 -22.48 18.22
CA HIS A 809 27.08 -22.86 17.25
C HIS A 809 26.51 -23.18 15.86
N MET A 810 25.26 -23.65 15.78
CA MET A 810 24.58 -23.87 14.51
C MET A 810 24.16 -22.56 13.85
N VAL A 811 23.73 -21.56 14.64
CA VAL A 811 23.43 -20.20 14.14
C VAL A 811 24.68 -19.54 13.55
N GLU A 812 25.82 -19.65 14.24
CA GLU A 812 27.11 -19.17 13.71
C GLU A 812 27.49 -19.88 12.41
N THR A 813 27.27 -21.20 12.33
CA THR A 813 27.53 -21.98 11.10
C THR A 813 26.60 -21.56 9.97
N ILE A 814 25.31 -21.32 10.24
CA ILE A 814 24.34 -20.80 9.26
C ILE A 814 24.76 -19.43 8.75
N ASN A 815 25.14 -18.50 9.63
CA ASN A 815 25.58 -17.16 9.23
C ASN A 815 26.85 -17.19 8.37
N LYS A 816 27.81 -18.09 8.69
CA LYS A 816 28.99 -18.31 7.85
C LYS A 816 28.60 -18.85 6.47
N LEU A 817 27.71 -19.84 6.43
CA LEU A 817 27.21 -20.42 5.18
C LEU A 817 26.53 -19.36 4.32
N VAL A 818 25.63 -18.54 4.89
CA VAL A 818 24.94 -17.46 4.16
C VAL A 818 25.92 -16.40 3.65
N ARG A 819 26.97 -16.07 4.43
CA ARG A 819 28.03 -15.16 3.98
C ARG A 819 28.80 -15.73 2.79
N GLU A 820 29.24 -16.99 2.86
CA GLU A 820 29.94 -17.63 1.74
C GLU A 820 29.03 -17.82 0.52
N GLN A 821 27.74 -18.11 0.73
CA GLN A 821 26.75 -18.17 -0.34
C GLN A 821 26.65 -16.81 -1.08
N ARG A 822 26.60 -15.69 -0.35
CA ARG A 822 26.58 -14.34 -0.95
C ARG A 822 27.88 -14.02 -1.70
N ASN A 823 29.03 -14.37 -1.12
CA ASN A 823 30.33 -14.19 -1.78
C ASN A 823 30.39 -14.98 -3.10
N LEU A 824 29.98 -16.25 -3.09
CA LEU A 824 29.94 -17.09 -4.28
C LEU A 824 28.92 -16.59 -5.31
N LEU A 825 27.78 -16.06 -4.88
CA LEU A 825 26.80 -15.43 -5.77
C LEU A 825 27.40 -14.21 -6.47
N GLN A 826 28.18 -13.39 -5.77
CA GLN A 826 28.85 -12.23 -6.34
C GLN A 826 29.96 -12.63 -7.33
N GLU A 827 30.70 -13.71 -7.04
CA GLU A 827 31.77 -14.21 -7.92
C GLU A 827 31.23 -14.92 -9.17
N LEU A 828 30.18 -15.73 -9.02
CA LEU A 828 29.63 -16.59 -10.08
C LEU A 828 28.51 -15.93 -10.88
N GLY A 829 27.82 -14.92 -10.31
CA GLY A 829 26.65 -14.28 -10.90
C GLY A 829 25.40 -15.16 -10.97
N GLN A 830 25.40 -16.30 -10.26
CA GLN A 830 24.30 -17.26 -10.14
C GLN A 830 24.27 -17.86 -8.73
N ASP A 831 23.13 -18.40 -8.29
CA ASP A 831 23.02 -19.06 -6.99
C ASP A 831 23.95 -20.29 -6.93
N PRO A 832 24.84 -20.36 -5.92
CA PRO A 832 25.83 -21.44 -5.82
C PRO A 832 25.18 -22.76 -5.42
N THR A 833 25.65 -23.86 -6.01
CA THR A 833 25.13 -25.19 -5.65
C THR A 833 25.65 -25.64 -4.28
N PRO A 834 24.93 -26.53 -3.57
CA PRO A 834 25.39 -27.05 -2.27
C PRO A 834 26.80 -27.66 -2.31
N GLU A 835 27.21 -28.21 -3.46
CA GLU A 835 28.55 -28.77 -3.68
C GLU A 835 29.63 -27.68 -3.72
N GLN A 836 29.35 -26.55 -4.36
CA GLN A 836 30.27 -25.41 -4.45
C GLN A 836 30.44 -24.73 -3.09
N ILE A 837 29.34 -24.58 -2.34
CA ILE A 837 29.37 -24.07 -0.96
C ILE A 837 30.18 -25.01 -0.06
N ALA A 838 29.98 -26.32 -0.22
CA ALA A 838 30.68 -27.35 0.55
C ALA A 838 32.20 -27.32 0.33
N GLU A 839 32.65 -27.12 -0.91
CA GLU A 839 34.07 -26.96 -1.25
C GLU A 839 34.67 -25.72 -0.58
N ARG A 840 33.95 -24.60 -0.58
CA ARG A 840 34.42 -23.34 0.05
C ARG A 840 34.48 -23.42 1.57
N MET A 841 33.52 -24.12 2.17
CA MET A 841 33.37 -24.25 3.62
C MET A 841 34.15 -25.43 4.24
N ASP A 842 34.84 -26.25 3.42
CA ASP A 842 35.52 -27.49 3.82
C ASP A 842 34.58 -28.46 4.57
N MET A 843 33.39 -28.68 4.00
CA MET A 843 32.33 -29.53 4.56
C MET A 843 31.79 -30.50 3.51
N THR A 844 31.01 -31.51 3.93
CA THR A 844 30.34 -32.40 2.99
C THR A 844 29.06 -31.77 2.43
N PRO A 845 28.70 -32.01 1.15
CA PRO A 845 27.48 -31.46 0.55
C PRO A 845 26.20 -31.85 1.32
N ASP A 846 26.14 -33.06 1.86
CA ASP A 846 24.99 -33.51 2.66
C ASP A 846 24.81 -32.67 3.93
N LYS A 847 25.91 -32.31 4.59
CA LYS A 847 25.89 -31.47 5.78
C LYS A 847 25.46 -30.04 5.45
N VAL A 848 25.85 -29.51 4.30
CA VAL A 848 25.35 -28.21 3.79
C VAL A 848 23.83 -28.26 3.56
N ARG A 849 23.32 -29.33 2.94
CA ARG A 849 21.86 -29.52 2.73
C ARG A 849 21.10 -29.62 4.05
N GLU A 850 21.63 -30.31 5.05
CA GLU A 850 21.04 -30.36 6.39
C GLU A 850 21.00 -28.98 7.04
N ILE A 851 22.09 -28.21 6.96
CA ILE A 851 22.15 -26.85 7.52
C ILE A 851 21.15 -25.93 6.80
N LEU A 852 21.03 -26.03 5.48
CA LEU A 852 20.04 -25.27 4.70
C LEU A 852 18.59 -25.60 5.12
N LYS A 853 18.28 -26.88 5.38
CA LYS A 853 16.97 -27.28 5.91
C LYS A 853 16.70 -26.68 7.30
N ILE A 854 17.69 -26.70 8.19
CA ILE A 854 17.57 -26.12 9.54
C ILE A 854 17.45 -24.59 9.48
N ALA A 855 18.05 -23.95 8.49
CA ALA A 855 18.03 -22.51 8.33
C ALA A 855 16.65 -21.95 7.90
N GLN A 856 15.77 -22.78 7.33
CA GLN A 856 14.43 -22.39 6.90
C GLN A 856 13.59 -21.87 8.08
N GLU A 857 12.81 -20.82 7.82
CA GLU A 857 11.93 -20.21 8.81
C GLU A 857 10.51 -20.76 8.67
N PRO A 858 9.81 -21.02 9.80
CA PRO A 858 8.44 -21.51 9.75
C PRO A 858 7.52 -20.42 9.18
N VAL A 859 6.61 -20.83 8.29
CA VAL A 859 5.59 -19.97 7.69
C VAL A 859 4.30 -20.07 8.50
N SER A 860 3.56 -18.97 8.62
CA SER A 860 2.28 -18.96 9.32
C SER A 860 1.22 -19.75 8.56
N LEU A 861 0.40 -20.53 9.26
CA LEU A 861 -0.77 -21.19 8.68
C LEU A 861 -1.83 -20.19 8.20
N GLU A 862 -1.83 -18.99 8.77
CA GLU A 862 -2.71 -17.88 8.36
C GLU A 862 -2.12 -17.06 7.20
N THR A 863 -1.02 -17.50 6.59
CA THR A 863 -0.50 -16.82 5.40
C THR A 863 -1.53 -17.00 4.27
N PRO A 864 -2.09 -15.91 3.71
CA PRO A 864 -3.05 -16.02 2.62
C PRO A 864 -2.35 -16.58 1.38
N ILE A 865 -3.07 -17.41 0.62
CA ILE A 865 -2.61 -18.02 -0.62
C ILE A 865 -3.60 -17.68 -1.72
N GLY A 866 -3.12 -17.06 -2.80
CA GLY A 866 -3.92 -16.65 -3.95
C GLY A 866 -4.13 -15.14 -4.01
N GLU A 867 -4.69 -14.65 -5.12
CA GLU A 867 -4.92 -13.21 -5.36
C GLU A 867 -6.16 -12.66 -4.62
N GLU A 868 -7.07 -13.55 -4.22
CA GLU A 868 -8.37 -13.18 -3.62
C GLU A 868 -8.35 -13.18 -2.07
N ASP A 869 -7.21 -13.46 -1.42
CA ASP A 869 -7.05 -13.57 0.05
C ASP A 869 -8.06 -14.50 0.77
N ASP A 870 -8.82 -15.31 0.03
CA ASP A 870 -9.94 -16.12 0.54
C ASP A 870 -9.51 -17.49 1.10
N SER A 871 -8.25 -17.90 0.89
CA SER A 871 -7.69 -19.18 1.36
C SER A 871 -6.39 -18.98 2.12
N HIS A 872 -6.18 -19.75 3.18
CA HIS A 872 -4.96 -19.68 4.00
C HIS A 872 -4.12 -20.96 3.80
N LEU A 873 -2.81 -20.87 4.03
CA LEU A 873 -1.91 -22.03 3.96
C LEU A 873 -2.39 -23.23 4.79
N GLY A 874 -2.98 -22.97 5.96
CA GLY A 874 -3.54 -23.99 6.84
C GLY A 874 -4.69 -24.79 6.24
N ASP A 875 -5.44 -24.23 5.29
CA ASP A 875 -6.57 -24.91 4.66
C ASP A 875 -6.12 -26.06 3.73
N PHE A 876 -4.84 -26.06 3.33
CA PHE A 876 -4.25 -27.07 2.44
C PHE A 876 -3.49 -28.18 3.18
N ILE A 877 -3.36 -28.09 4.51
CA ILE A 877 -2.63 -29.09 5.29
C ILE A 877 -3.61 -30.14 5.78
N GLU A 878 -3.46 -31.37 5.29
CA GLU A 878 -4.26 -32.52 5.71
C GLU A 878 -3.86 -33.00 7.12
N ASP A 879 -4.84 -33.50 7.87
CA ASP A 879 -4.60 -34.13 9.17
C ASP A 879 -4.27 -35.62 8.96
N GLU A 880 -3.00 -35.99 9.10
CA GLU A 880 -2.53 -37.38 8.97
C GLU A 880 -2.98 -38.30 10.13
N VAL A 881 -3.47 -37.74 11.24
CA VAL A 881 -3.89 -38.54 12.42
C VAL A 881 -5.30 -39.08 12.24
N ILE A 882 -6.16 -38.37 11.51
CA ILE A 882 -7.54 -38.77 11.27
C ILE A 882 -7.58 -39.69 10.05
N GLU A 883 -7.89 -40.96 10.29
CA GLU A 883 -8.14 -41.95 9.22
C GLU A 883 -9.23 -41.41 8.27
N ASN A 884 -8.94 -41.39 6.97
CA ASN A 884 -9.89 -40.92 5.95
C ASN A 884 -11.21 -41.71 6.08
N PRO A 885 -12.39 -41.06 6.02
CA PRO A 885 -13.66 -41.76 6.05
C PRO A 885 -13.76 -42.92 5.06
N VAL A 886 -13.14 -42.79 3.88
CA VAL A 886 -13.07 -43.85 2.88
C VAL A 886 -12.31 -45.06 3.44
N ASP A 887 -11.09 -44.86 3.94
CA ASP A 887 -10.27 -45.94 4.51
C ASP A 887 -10.95 -46.62 5.70
N TYR A 888 -11.59 -45.84 6.57
CA TYR A 888 -12.39 -46.36 7.67
C TYR A 888 -13.55 -47.23 7.16
N THR A 889 -14.32 -46.76 6.17
CA THR A 889 -15.41 -47.53 5.58
C THR A 889 -14.92 -48.79 4.88
N THR A 890 -13.81 -48.72 4.13
CA THR A 890 -13.17 -49.86 3.48
C THR A 890 -12.78 -50.92 4.51
N ARG A 891 -12.23 -50.51 5.66
CA ARG A 891 -11.88 -51.42 6.76
C ARG A 891 -13.12 -52.05 7.42
N VAL A 892 -14.20 -51.29 7.61
CA VAL A 892 -15.47 -51.81 8.15
C VAL A 892 -16.12 -52.79 7.18
N VAL A 893 -16.22 -52.45 5.90
CA VAL A 893 -16.80 -53.32 4.86
C VAL A 893 -15.95 -54.57 4.66
N LEU A 894 -14.61 -54.45 4.66
CA LEU A 894 -13.70 -55.59 4.62
C LEU A 894 -13.95 -56.53 5.80
N ARG A 895 -14.17 -55.98 7.01
CA ARG A 895 -14.46 -56.79 8.20
C ARG A 895 -15.80 -57.52 8.07
N GLU A 896 -16.86 -56.85 7.63
CA GLU A 896 -18.17 -57.46 7.42
C GLU A 896 -18.11 -58.59 6.37
N GLN A 897 -17.48 -58.35 5.22
CA GLN A 897 -17.32 -59.37 4.19
C GLN A 897 -16.43 -60.54 4.64
N LEU A 898 -15.40 -60.25 5.43
CA LEU A 898 -14.53 -61.28 6.00
C LEU A 898 -15.31 -62.17 6.98
N ASP A 899 -16.17 -61.58 7.81
CA ASP A 899 -17.08 -62.31 8.71
C ASP A 899 -18.08 -63.17 7.92
N GLU A 900 -18.74 -62.63 6.88
CA GLU A 900 -19.64 -63.41 6.01
C GLU A 900 -18.95 -64.61 5.34
N VAL A 901 -17.69 -64.42 4.89
CA VAL A 901 -16.92 -65.50 4.26
C VAL A 901 -16.47 -66.54 5.30
N LEU A 902 -16.13 -66.10 6.52
CA LEU A 902 -15.77 -66.98 7.62
C LEU A 902 -16.95 -67.84 8.11
N ASP A 903 -18.17 -67.30 8.12
CA ASP A 903 -19.41 -68.02 8.47
C ASP A 903 -19.71 -69.21 7.53
N THR A 904 -19.13 -69.22 6.33
CA THR A 904 -19.26 -70.34 5.39
C THR A 904 -18.39 -71.57 5.75
N LEU A 905 -17.53 -71.43 6.76
CA LEU A 905 -16.75 -72.52 7.33
C LEU A 905 -17.54 -73.23 8.44
N THR A 906 -17.03 -74.35 8.91
CA THR A 906 -17.60 -74.95 10.13
C THR A 906 -17.15 -74.16 11.36
N ASP A 907 -17.96 -74.05 12.41
CA ASP A 907 -17.67 -73.29 13.64
C ASP A 907 -16.28 -73.58 14.20
N ARG A 908 -15.80 -74.82 14.06
CA ARG A 908 -14.47 -75.24 14.53
C ARG A 908 -13.33 -74.77 13.63
N GLU A 909 -13.54 -74.67 12.32
CA GLU A 909 -12.57 -74.13 11.36
C GLU A 909 -12.48 -72.60 11.49
N GLU A 910 -13.62 -71.93 11.62
CA GLU A 910 -13.73 -70.47 11.81
C GLU A 910 -13.02 -70.01 13.09
N ASN A 911 -13.39 -70.55 14.25
CA ASN A 911 -12.82 -70.12 15.54
C ASN A 911 -11.31 -70.39 15.62
N VAL A 912 -10.80 -71.41 14.91
CA VAL A 912 -9.35 -71.65 14.79
C VAL A 912 -8.67 -70.51 14.02
N LEU A 913 -9.28 -70.00 12.94
CA LEU A 913 -8.74 -68.87 12.18
C LEU A 913 -8.84 -67.55 12.95
N ARG A 914 -9.98 -67.24 13.58
CA ARG A 914 -10.18 -66.03 14.39
C ARG A 914 -9.13 -65.92 15.50
N LEU A 915 -8.90 -67.00 16.26
CA LEU A 915 -7.91 -67.03 17.33
C LEU A 915 -6.45 -67.07 16.83
N ARG A 916 -6.20 -67.68 15.67
CA ARG A 916 -4.84 -67.80 15.13
C ARG A 916 -4.32 -66.47 14.60
N PHE A 917 -5.15 -65.76 13.84
CA PHE A 917 -4.82 -64.47 13.21
C PHE A 917 -5.22 -63.26 14.06
N GLY A 918 -5.95 -63.47 15.17
CA GLY A 918 -6.32 -62.40 16.09
C GLY A 918 -7.34 -61.44 15.47
N LEU A 919 -8.32 -61.95 14.74
CA LEU A 919 -9.28 -61.14 13.98
C LEU A 919 -10.25 -60.35 14.88
N ASP A 920 -10.49 -60.82 16.11
CA ASP A 920 -11.38 -60.17 17.08
C ASP A 920 -10.61 -59.32 18.11
N ASP A 921 -9.50 -59.84 18.65
CA ASP A 921 -8.73 -59.24 19.75
C ASP A 921 -7.39 -58.62 19.32
N GLY A 922 -7.06 -58.65 18.02
CA GLY A 922 -5.81 -58.12 17.45
C GLY A 922 -4.56 -58.93 17.81
N LYS A 923 -4.69 -60.04 18.56
CA LYS A 923 -3.54 -60.80 19.08
C LYS A 923 -3.42 -62.16 18.39
N MET A 924 -2.38 -62.29 17.58
CA MET A 924 -2.05 -63.58 16.97
C MET A 924 -1.62 -64.60 18.03
N ARG A 925 -2.26 -65.76 18.05
CA ARG A 925 -1.90 -66.87 18.96
C ARG A 925 -1.11 -67.95 18.24
N THR A 926 -0.25 -68.66 18.95
CA THR A 926 0.49 -69.78 18.34
C THR A 926 -0.41 -71.00 18.16
N LEU A 927 -0.04 -71.92 17.25
CA LEU A 927 -0.78 -73.17 17.02
C LEU A 927 -0.91 -74.03 18.28
N GLU A 928 0.06 -73.91 19.20
CA GLU A 928 0.05 -74.63 20.47
C GLU A 928 -0.95 -74.00 21.45
N ASP A 929 -1.02 -72.66 21.50
CA ASP A 929 -1.98 -71.93 22.34
C ASP A 929 -3.42 -72.12 21.87
N VAL A 930 -3.65 -72.12 20.55
CA VAL A 930 -4.96 -72.46 19.97
C VAL A 930 -5.29 -73.93 20.24
N GLY A 931 -4.31 -74.84 20.17
CA GLY A 931 -4.49 -76.26 20.49
C GLY A 931 -4.93 -76.51 21.93
N LYS A 932 -4.39 -75.75 22.89
CA LYS A 932 -4.82 -75.79 24.30
C LYS A 932 -6.28 -75.38 24.47
N VAL A 933 -6.75 -74.35 23.76
CA VAL A 933 -8.15 -73.87 23.83
C VAL A 933 -9.13 -74.90 23.28
N PHE A 934 -8.80 -75.58 22.17
CA PHE A 934 -9.65 -76.62 21.57
C PHE A 934 -9.42 -78.02 22.13
N ASN A 935 -8.52 -78.17 23.11
CA ASN A 935 -8.09 -79.43 23.73
C ASN A 935 -7.62 -80.49 22.71
N VAL A 936 -6.77 -80.06 21.76
CA VAL A 936 -6.36 -80.80 20.57
C VAL A 936 -4.86 -80.58 20.32
N THR A 937 -4.18 -81.54 19.67
CA THR A 937 -2.76 -81.41 19.37
C THR A 937 -2.46 -80.26 18.41
N ARG A 938 -1.29 -79.63 18.56
CA ARG A 938 -0.77 -78.57 17.66
C ARG A 938 -0.88 -78.96 16.18
N GLU A 939 -0.49 -80.18 15.84
CA GLU A 939 -0.50 -80.66 14.46
C GLU A 939 -1.92 -80.78 13.90
N ARG A 940 -2.91 -81.09 14.76
CA ARG A 940 -4.30 -81.14 14.34
C ARG A 940 -4.90 -79.75 14.11
N ILE A 941 -4.50 -78.72 14.87
CA ILE A 941 -4.86 -77.32 14.58
C ILE A 941 -4.29 -76.87 13.24
N ARG A 942 -3.01 -77.19 12.97
CA ARG A 942 -2.37 -76.91 11.68
C ARG A 942 -3.12 -77.54 10.49
N GLN A 943 -3.58 -78.79 10.65
CA GLN A 943 -4.39 -79.46 9.63
C GLN A 943 -5.74 -78.76 9.40
N ILE A 944 -6.40 -78.31 10.47
CA ILE A 944 -7.68 -77.59 10.40
C ILE A 944 -7.49 -76.23 9.71
N GLU A 945 -6.45 -75.47 10.07
CA GLU A 945 -6.07 -74.21 9.43
C GLU A 945 -5.80 -74.39 7.93
N ALA A 946 -4.94 -75.34 7.55
CA ALA A 946 -4.61 -75.60 6.15
C ALA A 946 -5.83 -76.01 5.33
N LYS A 947 -6.74 -76.77 5.93
CA LYS A 947 -8.02 -77.16 5.30
C LYS A 947 -8.95 -75.97 5.14
N ALA A 948 -9.07 -75.12 6.15
CA ALA A 948 -9.91 -73.92 6.12
C ALA A 948 -9.40 -72.91 5.08
N LEU A 949 -8.09 -72.61 5.07
CA LEU A 949 -7.46 -71.74 4.05
C LEU A 949 -7.64 -72.29 2.63
N ARG A 950 -7.58 -73.62 2.44
CA ARG A 950 -7.83 -74.24 1.13
C ARG A 950 -9.27 -74.04 0.66
N LYS A 951 -10.26 -74.06 1.56
CA LYS A 951 -11.66 -73.77 1.25
C LYS A 951 -11.88 -72.29 0.91
N LEU A 952 -11.24 -71.40 1.68
CA LEU A 952 -11.32 -69.94 1.48
C LEU A 952 -10.67 -69.50 0.15
N ARG A 953 -9.66 -70.23 -0.33
CA ARG A 953 -9.02 -70.00 -1.65
C ARG A 953 -9.90 -70.37 -2.85
N HIS A 954 -11.09 -70.96 -2.65
CA HIS A 954 -11.97 -71.27 -3.76
C HIS A 954 -12.53 -69.97 -4.38
N PRO A 955 -12.57 -69.82 -5.71
CA PRO A 955 -12.95 -68.56 -6.37
C PRO A 955 -14.29 -67.98 -5.94
N SER A 956 -15.26 -68.82 -5.56
CA SER A 956 -16.56 -68.37 -5.08
C SER A 956 -16.51 -67.65 -3.72
N ARG A 957 -15.50 -67.90 -2.89
CA ARG A 957 -15.32 -67.33 -1.55
C ARG A 957 -14.23 -66.25 -1.52
N SER A 958 -13.23 -66.35 -2.39
CA SER A 958 -12.15 -65.37 -2.48
C SER A 958 -12.46 -64.16 -3.36
N LYS A 959 -13.46 -64.25 -4.26
CA LYS A 959 -13.81 -63.15 -5.17
C LYS A 959 -14.25 -61.86 -4.45
N PRO A 960 -15.11 -61.88 -3.43
CA PRO A 960 -15.50 -60.65 -2.71
C PRO A 960 -14.33 -59.97 -1.98
N LEU A 961 -13.42 -60.76 -1.42
CA LEU A 961 -12.27 -60.26 -0.66
C LEU A 961 -11.09 -59.83 -1.54
N ARG A 962 -11.13 -60.14 -2.85
CA ARG A 962 -10.03 -59.84 -3.77
C ARG A 962 -9.95 -58.36 -4.09
N ASP A 963 -11.09 -57.69 -4.12
CA ASP A 963 -11.22 -56.27 -4.46
C ASP A 963 -10.51 -55.38 -3.42
N PHE A 964 -10.25 -55.87 -2.19
CA PHE A 964 -9.53 -55.16 -1.11
C PHE A 964 -8.00 -55.36 -1.09
N ILE A 965 -7.44 -56.05 -2.09
CA ILE A 965 -5.99 -56.34 -2.19
C ILE A 965 -5.35 -55.58 -3.37
N GLU A 966 -6.16 -55.08 -4.30
CA GLU A 966 -5.71 -54.42 -5.53
C GLU A 966 -5.67 -52.87 -5.43
N ASP A 967 -6.27 -52.31 -4.37
CA ASP A 967 -6.02 -50.94 -3.86
C ASP A 967 -5.01 -51.01 -2.69
#